data_AF-A0A374V196-F1
#
_entry.id   AF-A0A374V196-F1
#
_cell.length_a   1.000
_cell.length_b   1.000
_cell.length_c   1.000
_cell.angle_alpha   90.00
_cell.angle_beta   90.00
_cell.angle_gamma   90.00
#
_symmetry.space_group_name_H-M   'P 1'
#
loop_
_entity.id
_entity.type
_entity.pdbx_description
1 polymer ?
#
loop_
_entity_poly.entity_id
_entity_poly.type
_entity_poly.pdbx_seq_one_letter_code
_entity_poly.pdbx_strand_id
1 'polypeptide(L)'
;MTLYIILIFSAICVGMAISVKAFGTGGKRKRIFQDIYFSIEEVDGIGVLYTKTGEYSAVLKMENPVQKYSANIEAYYEFTHLFAALAQTLGEGYALHKQDVFVRKAFKEENGGNHEFLSESYFRYFNGRPFTDSVCYLTITQENKKSRLMSFDNKKWRDFLVKIRKVHDQLRDAGVKSRFLGKTEACEYVDRFFSMNFRDKVVSMTNFKVDDETIGMGDRSCKVYSLVDVDYANLPSVIRPYANIEVNNTSMPVDLVSIVDSVPGADCVVFNQMVFVPNQKRELALLDKKKNRHASMPNPSNLMAVEDIKRVQEVIARESKQLVYTHYNLVVAVSGDTDIQKCTNHLENSFSRMGIHISKRAYNQLELFVNSFPGNCYGMNADYDRFLTLGDAATCLMYKERIVHNEDTPLKIYYTDRQGVPVAIDITGKEGKEKLTDNSNFFCLGPSGSGKSFHMNSVVRQLWEQNTDIVMVDTGNSYEGLCEYVGGKYIAYTEDKPITMNPFNISKRELNIEKIDFLKNLILLIWKGSETQIPELEFRVVEQLVTEYYDFYFNGVQPYPSSQKETLRKNLSTMEKRRGTELTQIHDKVEKLIKGLEERRMALSVKTLSFDSFYEFACERLDQICIENNITTIDCDNFAYMLQNFYRGGKYDKILNENVDSTLFDETFIVFEVDAIKENKQLFPIVTLIIMDVFLQKMRLKKNRKCLVIEEAWKAIASPLMAEYIKYLYKTARKFWASVGVVTQEIQDIIGSPIVKEAIINNSDVVMLLDQSKFRERFDEIKAILGLTDVDCKKIFTVNRLDNKEGRSFFREVFIRRGSTSGVYGVEEPHECYMTYTTERAEKEALKLYKHELKCRHQEAIERYCRDWDASGIGKSLAFAQKVNEAGHVLNLTDDGATRR
;
A
#
# COMPACT_ATOMS: atom_id res chain seq x y z
N MET A 1 33.87 -27.73 -81.61
CA MET A 1 33.91 -27.87 -80.14
C MET A 1 34.08 -26.52 -79.43
N THR A 2 35.07 -25.72 -79.80
CA THR A 2 35.33 -24.38 -79.23
C THR A 2 34.16 -23.41 -79.34
N LEU A 3 33.44 -23.42 -80.47
CA LEU A 3 32.25 -22.58 -80.68
C LEU A 3 31.10 -22.92 -79.71
N TYR A 4 30.91 -24.21 -79.41
CA TYR A 4 29.90 -24.67 -78.45
C TYR A 4 30.26 -24.29 -77.01
N ILE A 5 31.55 -24.33 -76.67
CA ILE A 5 32.04 -23.89 -75.35
C ILE A 5 31.80 -22.38 -75.18
N ILE A 6 32.07 -21.58 -76.22
CA ILE A 6 31.83 -20.13 -76.19
C ILE A 6 30.33 -19.84 -76.08
N LEU A 7 29.47 -20.57 -76.81
CA LEU A 7 28.02 -20.38 -76.74
C LEU A 7 27.43 -20.76 -75.38
N ILE A 8 27.89 -21.87 -74.78
CA ILE A 8 27.47 -22.29 -73.44
C ILE A 8 27.95 -21.29 -72.38
N PHE A 9 29.19 -20.84 -72.46
CA PHE A 9 29.74 -19.84 -71.54
C PHE A 9 29.00 -18.50 -71.66
N SER A 10 28.70 -18.07 -72.89
CA SER A 10 27.91 -16.87 -73.15
C SER A 10 26.49 -16.98 -72.59
N ALA A 11 25.83 -18.13 -72.76
CA ALA A 11 24.49 -18.37 -72.22
C ALA A 11 24.49 -18.38 -70.68
N ILE A 12 25.54 -18.94 -70.05
CA ILE A 12 25.73 -18.92 -68.60
C ILE A 12 25.94 -17.49 -68.10
N CYS A 13 26.79 -16.69 -68.76
CA CYS A 13 27.01 -15.29 -68.42
C CYS A 13 25.77 -14.42 -68.60
N VAL A 14 24.99 -14.64 -69.67
CA VAL A 14 23.72 -13.96 -69.90
C VAL A 14 22.68 -14.37 -68.86
N GLY A 15 22.60 -15.65 -68.52
CA GLY A 15 21.75 -16.15 -67.43
C GLY A 15 22.12 -15.54 -66.07
N MET A 16 23.40 -15.42 -65.78
CA MET A 16 23.90 -14.72 -64.58
C MET A 16 23.57 -13.23 -64.62
N ALA A 17 23.76 -12.54 -65.75
CA ALA A 17 23.44 -11.12 -65.88
C ALA A 17 21.94 -10.83 -65.73
N ILE A 18 21.08 -11.69 -66.29
CA ILE A 18 19.62 -11.62 -66.11
C ILE A 18 19.25 -11.90 -64.65
N SER A 19 19.86 -12.90 -64.02
CA SER A 19 19.65 -13.20 -62.59
C SER A 19 20.05 -12.01 -61.70
N VAL A 20 21.22 -11.40 -61.95
CA VAL A 20 21.69 -10.22 -61.23
C VAL A 20 20.78 -9.01 -61.47
N LYS A 21 20.25 -8.83 -62.68
CA LYS A 21 19.34 -7.72 -63.02
C LYS A 21 17.92 -7.92 -62.48
N ALA A 22 17.42 -9.15 -62.44
CA ALA A 22 16.08 -9.49 -61.97
C ALA A 22 15.99 -9.64 -60.44
N PHE A 23 17.05 -10.14 -59.80
CA PHE A 23 17.07 -10.43 -58.36
C PHE A 23 18.00 -9.50 -57.55
N GLY A 24 18.87 -8.73 -58.21
CA GLY A 24 19.84 -7.85 -57.55
C GLY A 24 20.96 -8.61 -56.83
N THR A 25 22.19 -8.08 -56.86
CA THR A 25 23.30 -8.56 -55.99
C THR A 25 23.27 -7.94 -54.59
N GLY A 26 22.25 -7.13 -54.27
CA GLY A 26 22.02 -6.63 -52.92
C GLY A 26 21.54 -7.75 -52.02
N GLY A 27 22.42 -8.23 -51.13
CA GLY A 27 22.18 -9.40 -50.29
C GLY A 27 20.85 -9.38 -49.53
N LYS A 28 20.28 -10.57 -49.31
CA LYS A 28 19.04 -10.84 -48.55
C LYS A 28 18.89 -10.01 -47.26
N ARG A 29 19.99 -9.60 -46.63
CA ARG A 29 20.03 -8.71 -45.45
C ARG A 29 19.37 -7.34 -45.67
N LYS A 30 19.34 -6.78 -46.89
CA LYS A 30 18.79 -5.42 -47.17
C LYS A 30 17.27 -5.32 -47.12
N ARG A 31 16.53 -6.45 -47.10
CA ARG A 31 15.05 -6.47 -47.15
C ARG A 31 14.38 -7.08 -45.92
N ILE A 32 15.14 -7.61 -44.95
CA ILE A 32 14.58 -8.43 -43.85
C ILE A 32 13.54 -7.68 -43.00
N PHE A 33 13.73 -6.39 -42.77
CA PHE A 33 12.79 -5.53 -42.04
C PHE A 33 11.60 -5.08 -42.88
N GLN A 34 11.76 -5.00 -44.21
CA GLN A 34 10.67 -4.65 -45.12
C GLN A 34 9.66 -5.80 -45.26
N ASP A 35 10.01 -7.00 -44.82
CA ASP A 35 9.25 -8.24 -45.04
C ASP A 35 8.49 -8.74 -43.80
N ILE A 36 8.50 -8.01 -42.68
CA ILE A 36 7.80 -8.41 -41.45
C ILE A 36 6.28 -8.24 -41.62
N TYR A 37 5.82 -6.99 -41.78
CA TYR A 37 4.40 -6.66 -41.87
C TYR A 37 3.97 -6.34 -43.30
N PHE A 38 2.77 -6.80 -43.66
CA PHE A 38 2.03 -6.37 -44.84
C PHE A 38 1.21 -5.10 -44.53
N SER A 39 0.40 -5.15 -43.47
CA SER A 39 -0.43 -4.03 -43.01
C SER A 39 -0.74 -4.15 -41.52
N ILE A 40 -1.14 -3.02 -40.91
CA ILE A 40 -1.78 -2.98 -39.58
C ILE A 40 -3.14 -2.31 -39.79
N GLU A 41 -4.21 -3.04 -39.50
CA GLU A 41 -5.57 -2.58 -39.78
C GLU A 41 -6.43 -2.58 -38.52
N GLU A 42 -7.45 -1.73 -38.51
CA GLU A 42 -8.37 -1.62 -37.38
C GLU A 42 -9.62 -2.46 -37.62
N VAL A 43 -9.93 -3.35 -36.69
CA VAL A 43 -11.09 -4.25 -36.73
C VAL A 43 -11.76 -4.24 -35.36
N ASP A 44 -12.99 -3.72 -35.28
CA ASP A 44 -13.75 -3.62 -34.02
C ASP A 44 -12.95 -2.98 -32.86
N GLY A 45 -12.13 -1.96 -33.15
CA GLY A 45 -11.25 -1.31 -32.18
C GLY A 45 -9.96 -2.06 -31.83
N ILE A 46 -9.67 -3.18 -32.50
CA ILE A 46 -8.44 -3.97 -32.36
C ILE A 46 -7.51 -3.67 -33.54
N GLY A 47 -6.27 -3.30 -33.26
CA GLY A 47 -5.19 -3.20 -34.24
C GLY A 47 -4.67 -4.59 -34.58
N VAL A 48 -5.06 -5.12 -35.73
CA VAL A 48 -4.64 -6.44 -36.21
C VAL A 48 -3.39 -6.30 -37.08
N LEU A 49 -2.33 -7.02 -36.69
CA LEU A 49 -1.06 -7.08 -37.40
C LEU A 49 -1.13 -8.18 -38.46
N TYR A 50 -0.94 -7.84 -39.74
CA TYR A 50 -0.82 -8.82 -40.82
C TYR A 50 0.63 -8.95 -41.25
N THR A 51 1.20 -10.15 -41.15
CA THR A 51 2.55 -10.42 -41.65
C THR A 51 2.53 -10.64 -43.17
N LYS A 52 3.68 -10.49 -43.84
CA LYS A 52 3.76 -10.83 -45.27
C LYS A 52 3.61 -12.33 -45.55
N THR A 53 3.83 -13.16 -44.55
CA THR A 53 3.62 -14.62 -44.62
C THR A 53 2.15 -15.02 -44.39
N GLY A 54 1.28 -14.05 -44.08
CA GLY A 54 -0.17 -14.21 -44.03
C GLY A 54 -0.72 -14.65 -42.67
N GLU A 55 0.10 -14.61 -41.62
CA GLU A 55 -0.38 -14.67 -40.25
C GLU A 55 -1.08 -13.34 -39.88
N TYR A 56 -2.11 -13.45 -39.04
CA TYR A 56 -2.70 -12.28 -38.40
C TYR A 56 -2.60 -12.42 -36.88
N SER A 57 -2.35 -11.28 -36.23
CA SER A 57 -2.08 -11.22 -34.80
C SER A 57 -2.81 -10.07 -34.13
N ALA A 58 -3.20 -10.27 -32.87
CA ALA A 58 -3.77 -9.23 -32.02
C ALA A 58 -2.90 -9.09 -30.76
N VAL A 59 -2.68 -7.84 -30.32
CA VAL A 59 -1.83 -7.52 -29.18
C VAL A 59 -2.68 -7.01 -28.02
N LEU A 60 -2.50 -7.62 -26.85
CA LEU A 60 -3.05 -7.17 -25.59
C LEU A 60 -1.95 -6.48 -24.78
N LYS A 61 -2.22 -5.28 -24.26
CA LYS A 61 -1.45 -4.71 -23.14
C LYS A 61 -2.04 -5.23 -21.85
N MET A 62 -1.22 -5.77 -20.95
CA MET A 62 -1.69 -6.34 -19.69
C MET A 62 -0.75 -6.00 -18.53
N GLU A 63 -1.28 -6.07 -17.31
CA GLU A 63 -0.48 -6.08 -16.09
C GLU A 63 -0.25 -7.52 -15.64
N ASN A 64 0.99 -7.83 -15.28
CA ASN A 64 1.29 -9.12 -14.66
C ASN A 64 0.52 -9.25 -13.32
N PRO A 65 -0.01 -10.44 -12.99
CA PRO A 65 -0.92 -10.59 -11.84
C PRO A 65 -0.20 -10.70 -10.50
N VAL A 66 1.06 -11.13 -10.47
CA VAL A 66 1.79 -11.32 -9.20
C VAL A 66 2.47 -10.01 -8.82
N GLN A 67 2.16 -9.48 -7.64
CA GLN A 67 2.92 -8.33 -7.13
C GLN A 67 4.31 -8.78 -6.68
N LYS A 68 5.35 -8.07 -7.11
CA LYS A 68 6.74 -8.33 -6.70
C LYS A 68 6.86 -8.23 -5.17
N TYR A 69 7.53 -9.19 -4.55
CA TYR A 69 7.60 -9.37 -3.09
C TYR A 69 6.25 -9.55 -2.38
N SER A 70 5.24 -10.11 -3.07
CA SER A 70 3.92 -10.40 -2.49
C SER A 70 3.92 -11.50 -1.43
N ALA A 71 4.99 -12.29 -1.30
CA ALA A 71 5.06 -13.46 -0.42
C ALA A 71 4.02 -14.55 -0.69
N ASN A 72 3.31 -14.48 -1.82
CA ASN A 72 2.23 -15.40 -2.17
C ASN A 72 2.72 -16.41 -3.22
N ILE A 73 2.99 -17.64 -2.79
CA ILE A 73 3.40 -18.74 -3.69
C ILE A 73 2.26 -19.12 -4.64
N GLU A 74 1.02 -19.12 -4.16
CA GLU A 74 -0.15 -19.56 -4.93
C GLU A 74 -0.35 -18.70 -6.17
N ALA A 75 -0.13 -17.38 -6.06
CA ALA A 75 -0.25 -16.46 -7.19
C ALA A 75 0.66 -16.84 -8.38
N TYR A 76 1.84 -17.42 -8.12
CA TYR A 76 2.72 -17.91 -9.20
C TYR A 76 2.16 -19.16 -9.89
N TYR A 77 1.52 -20.06 -9.13
CA TYR A 77 0.85 -21.24 -9.68
C TYR A 77 -0.42 -20.86 -10.44
N GLU A 78 -1.23 -19.96 -9.90
CA GLU A 78 -2.41 -19.40 -10.56
C GLU A 78 -2.06 -18.79 -11.92
N PHE A 79 -0.95 -18.03 -12.01
CA PHE A 79 -0.44 -17.55 -13.30
C PHE A 79 -0.14 -18.71 -14.26
N THR A 80 0.58 -19.74 -13.80
CA THR A 80 0.94 -20.86 -14.68
C THR A 80 -0.26 -21.63 -15.20
N HIS A 81 -1.27 -21.83 -14.35
CA HIS A 81 -2.53 -22.46 -14.71
C HIS A 81 -3.33 -21.61 -15.69
N LEU A 82 -3.39 -20.30 -15.47
CA LEU A 82 -4.03 -19.35 -16.38
C LEU A 82 -3.41 -19.43 -17.77
N PHE A 83 -2.10 -19.27 -17.90
CA PHE A 83 -1.44 -19.28 -19.22
C PHE A 83 -1.51 -20.66 -19.91
N ALA A 84 -1.48 -21.76 -19.16
CA ALA A 84 -1.72 -23.09 -19.72
C ALA A 84 -3.17 -23.22 -20.26
N ALA A 85 -4.16 -22.68 -19.54
CA ALA A 85 -5.55 -22.65 -19.97
C ALA A 85 -5.77 -21.74 -21.21
N LEU A 86 -5.03 -20.63 -21.30
CA LEU A 86 -5.04 -19.78 -22.51
C LEU A 86 -4.55 -20.57 -23.73
N ALA A 87 -3.42 -21.29 -23.60
CA ALA A 87 -2.88 -22.12 -24.68
C ALA A 87 -3.87 -23.21 -25.12
N GLN A 88 -4.54 -23.85 -24.14
CA GLN A 88 -5.60 -24.82 -24.40
C GLN A 88 -6.79 -24.24 -25.16
N THR A 89 -7.21 -23.03 -24.80
CA THR A 89 -8.34 -22.33 -25.41
C THR A 89 -8.07 -21.97 -26.87
N LEU A 90 -6.83 -21.59 -27.19
CA LEU A 90 -6.40 -21.29 -28.55
C LEU A 90 -6.33 -22.54 -29.43
N GLY A 91 -5.77 -23.63 -28.91
CA GLY A 91 -5.63 -24.90 -29.62
C GLY A 91 -4.60 -24.86 -30.77
N GLU A 92 -4.58 -25.92 -31.60
CA GLU A 92 -3.58 -26.09 -32.67
C GLU A 92 -3.49 -24.87 -33.60
N GLY A 93 -2.24 -24.52 -33.96
CA GLY A 93 -1.97 -23.51 -34.99
C GLY A 93 -2.05 -22.09 -34.46
N TYR A 94 -1.94 -21.92 -33.15
CA TYR A 94 -1.83 -20.64 -32.48
C TYR A 94 -0.52 -20.56 -31.68
N ALA A 95 -0.02 -19.34 -31.55
CA ALA A 95 1.09 -19.00 -30.68
C ALA A 95 0.70 -17.90 -29.70
N LEU A 96 1.15 -18.06 -28.45
CA LEU A 96 1.20 -17.01 -27.44
C LEU A 96 2.61 -16.45 -27.42
N HIS A 97 2.75 -15.14 -27.58
CA HIS A 97 4.02 -14.45 -27.48
C HIS A 97 3.89 -13.35 -26.43
N LYS A 98 4.40 -13.64 -25.23
CA LYS A 98 4.45 -12.69 -24.12
C LYS A 98 5.77 -11.93 -24.16
N GLN A 99 5.69 -10.61 -24.06
CA GLN A 99 6.84 -9.69 -24.08
C GLN A 99 6.78 -8.81 -22.84
N ASP A 100 7.70 -9.04 -21.90
CA ASP A 100 7.91 -8.16 -20.75
C ASP A 100 9.02 -7.18 -21.09
N VAL A 101 8.67 -5.90 -21.13
CA VAL A 101 9.56 -4.79 -21.48
C VAL A 101 9.97 -4.08 -20.19
N PHE A 102 11.23 -4.23 -19.81
CA PHE A 102 11.85 -3.52 -18.69
C PHE A 102 12.61 -2.31 -19.21
N VAL A 103 12.37 -1.14 -18.62
CA VAL A 103 12.95 0.12 -19.09
C VAL A 103 13.54 0.88 -17.92
N ARG A 104 14.82 1.27 -18.05
CA ARG A 104 15.44 2.19 -17.10
C ARG A 104 14.90 3.60 -17.33
N LYS A 105 14.23 4.14 -16.32
CA LYS A 105 13.70 5.51 -16.31
C LYS A 105 14.30 6.29 -15.15
N ALA A 106 14.17 7.61 -15.23
CA ALA A 106 14.46 8.52 -14.13
C ALA A 106 13.13 9.07 -13.62
N PHE A 107 12.91 9.03 -12.30
CA PHE A 107 11.70 9.56 -11.69
C PHE A 107 11.56 11.05 -12.04
N LYS A 108 10.37 11.42 -12.49
CA LYS A 108 9.95 12.80 -12.69
C LYS A 108 8.56 12.92 -12.16
N GLU A 109 8.33 13.99 -11.41
CA GLU A 109 6.99 14.33 -10.98
C GLU A 109 6.12 14.68 -12.19
N GLU A 110 4.97 14.03 -12.31
CA GLU A 110 4.04 14.25 -13.43
C GLU A 110 3.10 15.45 -13.19
N ASN A 111 2.90 15.85 -11.93
CA ASN A 111 2.06 16.98 -11.55
C ASN A 111 2.97 18.16 -11.18
N GLY A 112 3.14 19.13 -12.07
CA GLY A 112 3.85 20.38 -11.77
C GLY A 112 3.04 21.30 -10.84
N GLY A 113 2.68 20.81 -9.66
CA GLY A 113 1.82 21.49 -8.70
C GLY A 113 2.52 22.63 -7.97
N ASN A 114 1.72 23.55 -7.43
CA ASN A 114 2.17 24.52 -6.45
C ASN A 114 2.24 23.81 -5.09
N HIS A 115 3.27 22.98 -4.90
CA HIS A 115 3.43 22.18 -3.68
C HIS A 115 3.75 23.06 -2.48
N GLU A 116 3.39 22.55 -1.31
CA GLU A 116 3.91 23.03 -0.04
C GLU A 116 5.44 22.75 0.02
N PHE A 117 6.22 23.55 0.76
CA PHE A 117 7.69 23.46 0.80
C PHE A 117 8.23 22.06 1.13
N LEU A 118 7.62 21.33 2.08
CA LEU A 118 8.09 19.97 2.42
C LEU A 118 7.78 18.97 1.32
N SER A 119 6.65 19.12 0.62
CA SER A 119 6.32 18.30 -0.56
C SER A 119 7.20 18.64 -1.75
N GLU A 120 7.51 19.92 -1.98
CA GLU A 120 8.46 20.34 -3.01
C GLU A 120 9.86 19.75 -2.73
N SER A 121 10.32 19.80 -1.48
CA SER A 121 11.59 19.21 -1.06
C SER A 121 11.59 17.68 -1.23
N TYR A 122 10.47 17.02 -0.94
CA TYR A 122 10.28 15.59 -1.18
C TYR A 122 10.45 15.26 -2.67
N PHE A 123 9.69 15.89 -3.57
CA PHE A 123 9.80 15.58 -5.00
C PHE A 123 11.14 16.00 -5.61
N ARG A 124 11.75 17.09 -5.13
CA ARG A 124 13.12 17.50 -5.51
C ARG A 124 14.14 16.40 -5.18
N TYR A 125 14.03 15.77 -4.02
CA TYR A 125 14.94 14.72 -3.57
C TYR A 125 14.83 13.43 -4.42
N PHE A 126 13.63 13.06 -4.87
CA PHE A 126 13.45 11.89 -5.73
C PHE A 126 13.64 12.19 -7.23
N ASN A 127 13.60 13.46 -7.64
CA ASN A 127 13.71 13.84 -9.05
C ASN A 127 15.03 13.35 -9.65
N GLY A 128 14.94 12.68 -10.80
CA GLY A 128 16.09 12.07 -11.46
C GLY A 128 16.46 10.68 -10.94
N ARG A 129 15.84 10.17 -9.87
CA ARG A 129 16.18 8.87 -9.30
C ARG A 129 15.97 7.74 -10.32
N PRO A 130 17.00 6.92 -10.61
CA PRO A 130 16.88 5.86 -11.59
C PRO A 130 16.05 4.70 -11.04
N PHE A 131 15.19 4.12 -11.88
CA PHE A 131 14.40 2.94 -11.55
C PHE A 131 14.10 2.11 -12.80
N THR A 132 13.70 0.85 -12.60
CA THR A 132 13.22 -0.01 -13.69
C THR A 132 11.69 -0.02 -13.68
N ASP A 133 11.11 0.44 -14.78
CA ASP A 133 9.68 0.32 -15.06
C ASP A 133 9.43 -0.94 -15.92
N SER A 134 8.21 -1.47 -15.89
CA SER A 134 7.86 -2.70 -16.61
C SER A 134 6.50 -2.61 -17.30
N VAL A 135 6.42 -3.06 -18.55
CA VAL A 135 5.16 -3.18 -19.29
C VAL A 135 5.08 -4.55 -19.95
N CYS A 136 3.94 -5.22 -19.86
CA CYS A 136 3.72 -6.53 -20.47
C CYS A 136 2.76 -6.47 -21.67
N TYR A 137 3.14 -7.13 -22.75
CA TYR A 137 2.33 -7.33 -23.94
C TYR A 137 2.13 -8.82 -24.20
N LEU A 138 0.92 -9.22 -24.58
CA LEU A 138 0.59 -10.57 -25.02
C LEU A 138 0.08 -10.52 -26.46
N THR A 139 0.88 -11.05 -27.38
CA THR A 139 0.51 -11.18 -28.78
C THR A 139 -0.02 -12.59 -29.05
N ILE A 140 -1.22 -12.68 -29.63
CA ILE A 140 -1.83 -13.93 -30.06
C ILE A 140 -1.74 -13.99 -31.59
N THR A 141 -1.10 -15.02 -32.11
CA THR A 141 -0.87 -15.18 -33.56
C THR A 141 -1.47 -16.49 -34.04
N GLN A 142 -2.24 -16.43 -35.13
CA GLN A 142 -2.68 -17.64 -35.82
C GLN A 142 -1.71 -17.98 -36.97
N GLU A 143 -1.21 -19.21 -36.98
CA GLU A 143 -0.32 -19.73 -38.02
C GLU A 143 -1.02 -19.79 -39.38
N ASN A 144 -0.33 -19.32 -40.41
CA ASN A 144 -0.72 -19.57 -41.78
C ASN A 144 0.09 -20.75 -42.36
N LYS A 145 -0.56 -21.90 -42.55
CA LYS A 145 0.09 -23.07 -43.16
C LYS A 145 0.46 -22.76 -44.61
N LYS A 146 1.76 -22.68 -44.90
CA LYS A 146 2.36 -22.35 -46.22
C LYS A 146 1.99 -23.38 -47.30
N SER A 147 0.78 -23.32 -47.85
CA SER A 147 0.39 -24.00 -49.09
C SER A 147 0.40 -23.00 -50.26
N ARG A 148 0.59 -23.50 -51.49
CA ARG A 148 1.02 -22.73 -52.68
C ARG A 148 0.05 -21.64 -53.19
N LEU A 149 -1.06 -21.36 -52.51
CA LEU A 149 -2.00 -20.28 -52.82
C LEU A 149 -2.44 -19.58 -51.53
N MET A 150 -2.02 -18.32 -51.36
CA MET A 150 -2.47 -17.47 -50.26
C MET A 150 -3.91 -16.99 -50.53
N SER A 151 -4.91 -17.70 -50.00
CA SER A 151 -6.32 -17.28 -50.07
C SER A 151 -6.86 -16.97 -48.67
N PHE A 152 -7.48 -15.82 -48.51
CA PHE A 152 -8.20 -15.45 -47.29
C PHE A 152 -9.30 -16.47 -46.96
N ASP A 153 -9.40 -16.86 -45.68
CA ASP A 153 -10.40 -17.80 -45.18
C ASP A 153 -11.26 -17.13 -44.10
N ASN A 154 -12.49 -16.77 -44.47
CA ASN A 154 -13.44 -16.10 -43.59
C ASN A 154 -13.87 -16.95 -42.37
N LYS A 155 -13.75 -18.29 -42.45
CA LYS A 155 -14.04 -19.15 -41.30
C LYS A 155 -12.90 -19.09 -40.28
N LYS A 156 -11.65 -19.18 -40.74
CA LYS A 156 -10.47 -19.03 -39.86
C LYS A 156 -10.41 -17.65 -39.22
N TRP A 157 -10.70 -16.60 -40.01
CA TRP A 157 -10.77 -15.24 -39.49
C TRP A 157 -11.80 -15.06 -38.36
N ARG A 158 -13.00 -15.61 -38.52
CA ARG A 158 -14.02 -15.58 -37.45
C ARG A 158 -13.60 -16.40 -36.23
N ASP A 159 -12.98 -17.57 -36.44
CA ASP A 159 -12.43 -18.40 -35.35
C ASP A 159 -11.38 -17.63 -34.53
N PHE A 160 -10.50 -16.89 -35.21
CA PHE A 160 -9.50 -16.03 -34.60
C PHE A 160 -10.12 -14.96 -33.70
N LEU A 161 -11.06 -14.18 -34.24
CA LEU A 161 -11.73 -13.13 -33.46
C LEU A 161 -12.45 -13.70 -32.24
N VAL A 162 -13.07 -14.88 -32.35
CA VAL A 162 -13.72 -15.56 -31.21
C VAL A 162 -12.67 -16.00 -30.18
N LYS A 163 -11.54 -16.56 -30.61
CA LYS A 163 -10.50 -17.07 -29.72
C LYS A 163 -9.76 -15.96 -28.98
N ILE A 164 -9.38 -14.87 -29.64
CA ILE A 164 -8.73 -13.74 -28.95
C ILE A 164 -9.67 -13.12 -27.91
N ARG A 165 -10.98 -13.03 -28.19
CA ARG A 165 -11.99 -12.55 -27.23
C ARG A 165 -12.12 -13.49 -26.03
N LYS A 166 -12.13 -14.81 -26.26
CA LYS A 166 -12.12 -15.80 -25.16
C LYS A 166 -10.88 -15.69 -24.27
N VAL A 167 -9.71 -15.44 -24.85
CA VAL A 167 -8.48 -15.20 -24.07
C VAL A 167 -8.62 -13.92 -23.24
N HIS A 168 -9.14 -12.83 -23.82
CA HIS A 168 -9.40 -11.59 -23.10
C HIS A 168 -10.41 -11.76 -21.95
N ASP A 169 -11.48 -12.52 -22.19
CA ASP A 169 -12.47 -12.87 -21.16
C ASP A 169 -11.84 -13.70 -20.02
N GLN A 170 -11.02 -14.71 -20.34
CA GLN A 170 -10.33 -15.53 -19.32
C GLN A 170 -9.35 -14.71 -18.48
N LEU A 171 -8.61 -13.79 -19.10
CA LEU A 171 -7.74 -12.86 -18.38
C LEU A 171 -8.56 -11.99 -17.41
N ARG A 172 -9.69 -11.44 -17.87
CA ARG A 172 -10.58 -10.62 -17.05
C ARG A 172 -11.16 -11.41 -15.88
N ASP A 173 -11.64 -12.62 -16.13
CA ASP A 173 -12.25 -13.48 -15.11
C ASP A 173 -11.21 -13.92 -14.04
N ALA A 174 -9.93 -13.98 -14.41
CA ALA A 174 -8.81 -14.18 -13.49
C ALA A 174 -8.32 -12.89 -12.81
N GLY A 175 -9.01 -11.76 -12.98
CA GLY A 175 -8.65 -10.48 -12.36
C GLY A 175 -7.45 -9.76 -13.01
N VAL A 176 -7.02 -10.18 -14.21
CA VAL A 176 -5.89 -9.58 -14.92
C VAL A 176 -6.35 -8.38 -15.73
N LYS A 177 -5.87 -7.18 -15.35
CA LYS A 177 -6.10 -5.93 -16.09
C LYS A 177 -5.45 -6.06 -17.47
N SER A 178 -6.26 -6.09 -18.53
CA SER A 178 -5.79 -6.21 -19.91
C SER A 178 -6.74 -5.54 -20.91
N ARG A 179 -6.17 -5.05 -22.02
CA ARG A 179 -6.92 -4.43 -23.13
C ARG A 179 -6.23 -4.66 -24.47
N PHE A 180 -7.00 -4.76 -25.54
CA PHE A 180 -6.44 -4.78 -26.89
C PHE A 180 -5.82 -3.42 -27.24
N LEU A 181 -4.74 -3.45 -28.00
CA LEU A 181 -4.20 -2.25 -28.64
C LEU A 181 -5.05 -1.89 -29.85
N GLY A 182 -5.37 -0.60 -30.01
CA GLY A 182 -5.91 -0.08 -31.27
C GLY A 182 -4.84 -0.01 -32.35
N LYS A 183 -5.22 0.37 -33.59
CA LYS A 183 -4.27 0.49 -34.71
C LYS A 183 -3.08 1.41 -34.39
N THR A 184 -3.34 2.62 -33.88
CA THR A 184 -2.28 3.59 -33.57
C THR A 184 -1.31 3.07 -32.50
N GLU A 185 -1.84 2.46 -31.45
CA GLU A 185 -1.02 1.92 -30.34
C GLU A 185 -0.23 0.69 -30.78
N ALA A 186 -0.80 -0.16 -31.65
CA ALA A 186 -0.11 -1.31 -32.22
C ALA A 186 1.04 -0.87 -33.13
N CYS A 187 0.83 0.15 -33.98
CA CYS A 187 1.91 0.76 -34.77
C CYS A 187 3.01 1.33 -33.86
N GLU A 188 2.64 2.11 -32.83
CA GLU A 188 3.61 2.68 -31.89
C GLU A 188 4.40 1.58 -31.16
N TYR A 189 3.74 0.49 -30.76
CA TYR A 189 4.40 -0.64 -30.13
C TYR A 189 5.43 -1.30 -31.05
N VAL A 190 5.07 -1.54 -32.32
CA VAL A 190 5.99 -2.06 -33.34
C VAL A 190 7.16 -1.12 -33.55
N ASP A 191 6.92 0.19 -33.66
CA ASP A 191 7.97 1.20 -33.87
C ASP A 191 8.93 1.30 -32.68
N ARG A 192 8.41 1.20 -31.45
CA ARG A 192 9.21 1.17 -30.21
C ARG A 192 10.05 -0.09 -30.11
N PHE A 193 9.50 -1.25 -30.48
CA PHE A 193 10.27 -2.49 -30.53
C PHE A 193 11.36 -2.42 -31.60
N PHE A 194 11.04 -1.87 -32.78
CA PHE A 194 11.98 -1.74 -33.88
C PHE A 194 13.19 -0.88 -33.54
N SER A 195 12.97 0.24 -32.85
CA SER A 195 14.01 1.17 -32.39
C SER A 195 14.64 0.76 -31.05
N MET A 196 14.11 -0.28 -30.40
CA MET A 196 14.41 -0.65 -29.01
C MET A 196 14.36 0.55 -28.05
N ASN A 197 13.40 1.47 -28.28
CA ASN A 197 13.23 2.69 -27.50
C ASN A 197 11.82 2.75 -26.88
N PHE A 198 11.73 2.23 -25.66
CA PHE A 198 10.53 2.29 -24.83
C PHE A 198 10.59 3.38 -23.76
N ARG A 199 11.70 4.13 -23.69
CA ARG A 199 11.97 5.16 -22.68
C ARG A 199 11.50 6.53 -23.13
N ASP A 200 11.87 6.93 -24.35
CA ASP A 200 11.73 8.30 -24.78
C ASP A 200 10.32 8.57 -25.35
N LYS A 201 9.84 9.80 -25.17
CA LYS A 201 8.53 10.24 -25.67
C LYS A 201 8.46 10.19 -27.20
N VAL A 202 9.55 10.58 -27.87
CA VAL A 202 9.67 10.58 -29.33
C VAL A 202 10.65 9.49 -29.74
N VAL A 203 10.20 8.61 -30.63
CA VAL A 203 11.01 7.55 -31.21
C VAL A 203 11.62 8.05 -32.51
N SER A 204 12.94 7.85 -32.68
CA SER A 204 13.63 8.12 -33.94
C SER A 204 14.17 6.81 -34.51
N MET A 205 13.96 6.61 -35.81
CA MET A 205 14.47 5.45 -36.53
C MET A 205 15.87 5.73 -37.06
N THR A 206 16.82 4.88 -36.74
CA THR A 206 18.21 4.97 -37.19
C THR A 206 18.57 3.78 -38.08
N ASN A 207 19.70 3.87 -38.79
CA ASN A 207 20.18 2.77 -39.61
C ASN A 207 20.73 1.63 -38.72
N PHE A 208 20.50 0.39 -39.14
CA PHE A 208 21.08 -0.78 -38.47
C PHE A 208 22.50 -1.06 -38.96
N LYS A 209 23.39 -1.34 -38.02
CA LYS A 209 24.68 -1.99 -38.26
C LYS A 209 24.66 -3.33 -37.54
N VAL A 210 24.65 -4.42 -38.28
CA VAL A 210 24.51 -5.77 -37.70
C VAL A 210 25.76 -6.57 -37.97
N ASP A 211 26.35 -7.11 -36.91
CA ASP A 211 27.39 -8.12 -36.94
C ASP A 211 26.90 -9.41 -36.28
N ASP A 212 27.80 -10.38 -36.09
CA ASP A 212 27.43 -11.70 -35.59
C ASP A 212 27.18 -11.70 -34.06
N GLU A 213 27.51 -10.62 -33.35
CA GLU A 213 27.36 -10.52 -31.89
C GLU A 213 26.36 -9.45 -31.44
N THR A 214 26.17 -8.38 -32.21
CA THR A 214 25.38 -7.20 -31.84
C THR A 214 24.62 -6.57 -33.01
N ILE A 215 23.58 -5.83 -32.65
CA ILE A 215 22.71 -5.05 -33.54
C ILE A 215 22.82 -3.58 -33.10
N GLY A 216 23.65 -2.81 -33.80
CA GLY A 216 23.79 -1.36 -33.59
C GLY A 216 22.66 -0.58 -34.25
N MET A 217 22.10 0.39 -33.53
CA MET A 217 21.00 1.27 -33.96
C MET A 217 21.33 2.72 -33.56
N GLY A 218 22.14 3.41 -34.36
CA GLY A 218 22.57 4.78 -34.05
C GLY A 218 23.44 4.84 -32.78
N ASP A 219 22.93 5.47 -31.72
CA ASP A 219 23.56 5.62 -30.41
C ASP A 219 23.24 4.47 -29.43
N ARG A 220 22.55 3.42 -29.89
CA ARG A 220 22.21 2.23 -29.11
C ARG A 220 22.83 0.98 -29.72
N SER A 221 23.10 -0.01 -28.88
CA SER A 221 23.49 -1.36 -29.31
C SER A 221 22.61 -2.38 -28.61
N CYS A 222 22.18 -3.40 -29.35
CA CYS A 222 21.34 -4.48 -28.84
C CYS A 222 22.03 -5.84 -29.03
N LYS A 223 21.80 -6.77 -28.10
CA LYS A 223 22.19 -8.18 -28.25
C LYS A 223 21.05 -9.08 -27.82
N VAL A 224 20.83 -10.15 -28.58
CA VAL A 224 19.80 -11.16 -28.34
C VAL A 224 20.44 -12.37 -27.68
N TYR A 225 19.97 -12.69 -26.47
CA TYR A 225 20.40 -13.85 -25.69
C TYR A 225 19.31 -14.92 -25.74
N SER A 226 19.53 -15.98 -26.52
CA SER A 226 18.64 -17.14 -26.53
C SER A 226 18.90 -18.00 -25.30
N LEU A 227 17.85 -18.34 -24.55
CA LEU A 227 17.95 -19.28 -23.41
C LEU A 227 18.08 -20.74 -23.88
N VAL A 228 17.91 -20.99 -25.18
CA VAL A 228 17.98 -22.30 -25.81
C VAL A 228 19.19 -22.31 -26.74
N ASP A 229 20.07 -23.30 -26.57
CA ASP A 229 21.17 -23.53 -27.50
C ASP A 229 20.75 -24.44 -28.65
N VAL A 230 21.28 -24.17 -29.85
CA VAL A 230 21.02 -24.89 -31.11
C VAL A 230 21.41 -26.36 -30.97
N ASP A 231 22.43 -26.65 -30.17
CA ASP A 231 23.01 -27.98 -30.01
C ASP A 231 22.41 -28.76 -28.82
N TYR A 232 22.03 -28.08 -27.73
CA TYR A 232 21.51 -28.72 -26.51
C TYR A 232 20.74 -27.76 -25.61
N ALA A 233 19.42 -27.97 -25.46
CA ALA A 233 18.59 -27.26 -24.49
C ALA A 233 18.86 -27.77 -23.07
N ASN A 234 19.75 -27.09 -22.34
CA ASN A 234 20.12 -27.46 -20.99
C ASN A 234 19.20 -26.74 -19.98
N LEU A 235 18.23 -27.49 -19.45
CA LEU A 235 17.24 -27.02 -18.49
C LEU A 235 17.22 -27.96 -17.27
N PRO A 236 16.88 -27.46 -16.08
CA PRO A 236 16.75 -28.29 -14.89
C PRO A 236 15.64 -29.35 -15.05
N SER A 237 15.85 -30.53 -14.45
CA SER A 237 14.91 -31.66 -14.53
C SER A 237 13.58 -31.41 -13.81
N VAL A 238 13.57 -30.48 -12.84
CA VAL A 238 12.38 -30.02 -12.12
C VAL A 238 12.41 -28.49 -12.09
N ILE A 239 11.31 -27.87 -12.47
CA ILE A 239 11.14 -26.43 -12.46
C ILE A 239 9.91 -26.05 -11.62
N ARG A 240 9.99 -24.89 -10.96
CA ARG A 240 8.89 -24.30 -10.20
C ARG A 240 8.61 -22.89 -10.74
N PRO A 241 7.40 -22.35 -10.58
CA PRO A 241 7.08 -21.04 -11.13
C PRO A 241 7.70 -19.86 -10.36
N TYR A 242 8.39 -20.13 -9.24
CA TYR A 242 9.04 -19.16 -8.37
C TYR A 242 10.40 -19.68 -7.89
N ALA A 243 11.24 -18.77 -7.41
CA ALA A 243 12.44 -19.04 -6.63
C ALA A 243 12.28 -18.46 -5.22
N ASN A 244 12.99 -19.00 -4.23
CA ASN A 244 13.03 -18.41 -2.89
C ASN A 244 14.32 -17.60 -2.71
N ILE A 245 14.17 -16.39 -2.18
CA ILE A 245 15.28 -15.63 -1.61
C ILE A 245 15.19 -15.69 -0.08
N GLU A 246 16.32 -15.82 0.59
CA GLU A 246 16.38 -15.79 2.05
C GLU A 246 16.59 -14.35 2.52
N VAL A 247 15.63 -13.84 3.28
CA VAL A 247 15.65 -12.49 3.86
C VAL A 247 15.60 -12.63 5.37
N ASN A 248 16.76 -12.55 6.04
CA ASN A 248 16.88 -12.62 7.50
C ASN A 248 16.17 -13.84 8.12
N ASN A 249 16.47 -15.04 7.60
CA ASN A 249 15.87 -16.34 7.97
C ASN A 249 14.37 -16.44 7.67
N THR A 250 13.87 -15.64 6.73
CA THR A 250 12.52 -15.76 6.19
C THR A 250 12.62 -16.00 4.69
N SER A 251 12.10 -17.14 4.25
CA SER A 251 12.05 -17.50 2.84
C SER A 251 10.95 -16.71 2.13
N MET A 252 11.32 -15.92 1.12
CA MET A 252 10.43 -15.07 0.35
C MET A 252 10.38 -15.56 -1.12
N PRO A 253 9.20 -15.94 -1.64
CA PRO A 253 9.06 -16.29 -3.05
C PRO A 253 9.15 -15.06 -3.95
N VAL A 254 9.97 -15.15 -4.98
CA VAL A 254 10.13 -14.20 -6.08
C VAL A 254 9.97 -14.95 -7.41
N ASP A 255 9.75 -14.23 -8.50
CA ASP A 255 9.74 -14.83 -9.83
C ASP A 255 11.02 -15.62 -10.09
N LEU A 256 10.87 -16.78 -10.74
CA LEU A 256 11.98 -17.66 -11.10
C LEU A 256 13.07 -16.92 -11.90
N VAL A 257 12.66 -16.05 -12.82
CA VAL A 257 13.54 -15.21 -13.66
C VAL A 257 13.54 -13.75 -13.21
N SER A 258 13.31 -13.47 -11.91
CA SER A 258 13.32 -12.11 -11.33
C SER A 258 14.55 -11.27 -11.67
N ILE A 259 15.67 -11.89 -12.03
CA ILE A 259 16.91 -11.22 -12.42
C ILE A 259 16.78 -10.35 -13.69
N VAL A 260 15.81 -10.61 -14.56
CA VAL A 260 15.69 -9.92 -15.86
C VAL A 260 15.37 -8.43 -15.73
N ASP A 261 14.83 -8.00 -14.58
CA ASP A 261 14.51 -6.60 -14.30
C ASP A 261 15.68 -5.78 -13.72
N SER A 262 16.82 -6.43 -13.43
CA SER A 262 17.97 -5.83 -12.76
C SER A 262 19.29 -6.00 -13.53
N VAL A 263 19.22 -6.15 -14.86
CA VAL A 263 20.40 -6.27 -15.73
C VAL A 263 21.26 -4.98 -15.66
N PRO A 264 22.54 -5.07 -15.26
CA PRO A 264 23.39 -3.92 -15.05
C PRO A 264 23.77 -3.25 -16.37
N GLY A 265 23.65 -1.93 -16.46
CA GLY A 265 23.99 -1.14 -17.66
C GLY A 265 22.96 -1.22 -18.80
N ALA A 266 21.89 -2.02 -18.65
CA ALA A 266 20.81 -2.06 -19.63
C ALA A 266 19.90 -0.83 -19.52
N ASP A 267 19.62 -0.20 -20.67
CA ASP A 267 18.59 0.84 -20.82
C ASP A 267 17.21 0.21 -21.00
N CYS A 268 17.15 -0.90 -21.74
CA CYS A 268 15.93 -1.65 -21.97
C CYS A 268 16.24 -3.15 -22.11
N VAL A 269 15.37 -3.99 -21.54
CA VAL A 269 15.39 -5.43 -21.71
C VAL A 269 14.00 -5.86 -22.16
N VAL A 270 13.90 -6.56 -23.29
CA VAL A 270 12.65 -7.21 -23.70
C VAL A 270 12.80 -8.71 -23.55
N PHE A 271 12.03 -9.30 -22.65
CA PHE A 271 11.99 -10.75 -22.46
C PHE A 271 10.89 -11.37 -23.31
N ASN A 272 11.27 -12.04 -24.40
CA ASN A 272 10.35 -12.72 -25.31
C ASN A 272 10.11 -14.16 -24.85
N GLN A 273 8.85 -14.50 -24.60
CA GLN A 273 8.42 -15.83 -24.18
C GLN A 273 7.37 -16.34 -25.16
N MET A 274 7.75 -17.30 -26.01
CA MET A 274 6.93 -17.80 -27.10
C MET A 274 6.49 -19.23 -26.82
N VAL A 275 5.18 -19.48 -26.93
CA VAL A 275 4.56 -20.80 -26.79
C VAL A 275 3.74 -21.09 -28.03
N PHE A 276 4.11 -22.12 -28.78
CA PHE A 276 3.42 -22.58 -29.98
C PHE A 276 2.62 -23.84 -29.62
N VAL A 277 1.34 -23.87 -30.00
CA VAL A 277 0.44 -24.98 -29.70
C VAL A 277 0.41 -25.95 -30.90
N PRO A 278 1.08 -27.13 -30.82
CA PRO A 278 1.12 -28.10 -31.90
C PRO A 278 -0.13 -29.00 -31.92
N ASN A 279 -0.22 -29.82 -32.96
CA ASN A 279 -1.19 -30.90 -33.02
C ASN A 279 -0.79 -32.01 -32.03
N GLN A 280 -1.53 -32.12 -30.93
CA GLN A 280 -1.23 -33.06 -29.83
C GLN A 280 -1.15 -34.52 -30.29
N LYS A 281 -2.05 -34.97 -31.18
CA LYS A 281 -2.07 -36.35 -31.68
C LYS A 281 -0.82 -36.67 -32.51
N ARG A 282 -0.39 -35.72 -33.33
CA ARG A 282 0.84 -35.84 -34.14
C ARG A 282 2.07 -35.94 -33.24
N GLU A 283 2.20 -35.07 -32.25
CA GLU A 283 3.38 -35.06 -31.36
C GLU A 283 3.46 -36.34 -30.51
N LEU A 284 2.33 -36.82 -29.99
CA LEU A 284 2.28 -38.10 -29.27
C LEU A 284 2.71 -39.28 -30.16
N ALA A 285 2.28 -39.31 -31.42
CA ALA A 285 2.71 -40.35 -32.36
C ALA A 285 4.22 -40.29 -32.67
N LEU A 286 4.79 -39.08 -32.73
CA LEU A 286 6.24 -38.89 -32.88
C LEU A 286 7.01 -39.38 -31.64
N LEU A 287 6.50 -39.11 -30.44
CA LEU A 287 7.06 -39.62 -29.19
C LEU A 287 7.00 -41.14 -29.12
N ASP A 288 5.89 -41.76 -29.52
CA ASP A 288 5.78 -43.23 -29.59
C ASP A 288 6.77 -43.84 -30.58
N LYS A 289 6.93 -43.22 -31.77
CA LYS A 289 7.93 -43.65 -32.74
C LYS A 289 9.35 -43.54 -32.17
N LYS A 290 9.64 -42.47 -31.43
CA LYS A 290 10.94 -42.26 -30.76
C LYS A 290 11.17 -43.33 -29.68
N LYS A 291 10.18 -43.57 -28.80
CA LYS A 291 10.20 -44.60 -27.76
C LYS A 291 10.47 -45.98 -28.33
N ASN A 292 9.73 -46.39 -29.37
CA ASN A 292 9.87 -47.71 -29.98
C ASN A 292 11.26 -47.92 -30.59
N ARG A 293 11.83 -46.87 -31.22
CA ARG A 293 13.19 -46.90 -31.77
C ARG A 293 14.27 -47.05 -30.69
N HIS A 294 14.12 -46.40 -29.54
CA HIS A 294 15.07 -46.55 -28.43
C HIS A 294 14.90 -47.91 -27.73
N ALA A 295 13.66 -48.38 -27.57
CA ALA A 295 13.37 -49.70 -27.01
C ALA A 295 13.95 -50.85 -27.86
N SER A 296 13.99 -50.71 -29.19
CA SER A 296 14.59 -51.72 -30.08
C SER A 296 16.12 -51.78 -30.06
N MET A 297 16.80 -50.80 -29.43
CA MET A 297 18.26 -50.76 -29.31
C MET A 297 18.68 -50.57 -27.84
N PRO A 298 18.48 -51.57 -26.97
CA PRO A 298 18.65 -51.40 -25.53
C PRO A 298 20.11 -51.10 -25.16
N ASN A 299 20.34 -49.90 -24.63
CA ASN A 299 21.53 -49.50 -23.90
C ASN A 299 21.08 -48.60 -22.72
N PRO A 300 21.92 -48.34 -21.71
CA PRO A 300 21.51 -47.57 -20.53
C PRO A 300 20.85 -46.21 -20.86
N SER A 301 21.42 -45.46 -21.81
CA SER A 301 20.88 -44.17 -22.25
C SER A 301 19.51 -44.30 -22.94
N ASN A 302 19.33 -45.31 -23.78
CA ASN A 302 18.09 -45.59 -24.48
C ASN A 302 16.99 -46.08 -23.53
N LEU A 303 17.34 -46.85 -22.50
CA LEU A 303 16.39 -47.27 -21.46
C LEU A 303 15.88 -46.07 -20.67
N MET A 304 16.76 -45.14 -20.30
CA MET A 304 16.37 -43.88 -19.65
C MET A 304 15.43 -43.06 -20.55
N ALA A 305 15.78 -42.89 -21.84
CA ALA A 305 14.92 -42.16 -22.78
C ALA A 305 13.53 -42.81 -22.95
N VAL A 306 13.44 -44.14 -22.92
CA VAL A 306 12.15 -44.86 -22.94
C VAL A 306 11.35 -44.59 -21.67
N GLU A 307 11.99 -44.60 -20.50
CA GLU A 307 11.35 -44.30 -19.22
C GLU A 307 10.85 -42.85 -19.16
N ASP A 308 11.65 -41.89 -19.59
CA ASP A 308 11.29 -40.46 -19.62
C ASP A 308 10.09 -40.20 -20.54
N ILE A 309 10.08 -40.80 -21.74
CA ILE A 309 8.94 -40.66 -22.66
C ILE A 309 7.68 -41.27 -22.03
N LYS A 310 7.76 -42.43 -21.37
CA LYS A 310 6.61 -43.02 -20.67
C LYS A 310 6.10 -42.09 -19.56
N ARG A 311 7.00 -41.50 -18.77
CA ARG A 311 6.64 -40.56 -17.71
C ARG A 311 5.89 -39.35 -18.26
N VAL A 312 6.38 -38.75 -19.35
CA VAL A 312 5.69 -37.64 -20.03
C VAL A 312 4.31 -38.08 -20.55
N GLN A 313 4.21 -39.25 -21.17
CA GLN A 313 2.94 -39.79 -21.67
C GLN A 313 1.94 -40.04 -20.53
N GLU A 314 2.40 -40.53 -19.38
CA GLU A 314 1.57 -40.74 -18.19
C GLU A 314 1.04 -39.43 -17.62
N VAL A 315 1.88 -38.40 -17.51
CA VAL A 315 1.47 -37.05 -17.05
C VAL A 315 0.42 -36.46 -17.99
N ILE A 316 0.64 -36.52 -19.30
CA ILE A 316 -0.32 -36.07 -20.31
C ILE A 316 -1.67 -36.79 -20.16
N ALA A 317 -1.63 -38.13 -19.98
CA ALA A 317 -2.84 -38.93 -19.89
C ALA A 317 -3.61 -38.74 -18.57
N ARG A 318 -2.92 -38.58 -17.44
CA ARG A 318 -3.54 -38.48 -16.11
C ARG A 318 -3.97 -37.06 -15.75
N GLU A 319 -3.14 -36.08 -16.08
CA GLU A 319 -3.32 -34.70 -15.65
C GLU A 319 -3.87 -33.78 -16.77
N SER A 320 -4.20 -34.35 -17.94
CA SER A 320 -4.73 -33.63 -19.11
C SER A 320 -3.84 -32.48 -19.58
N LYS A 321 -2.51 -32.63 -19.43
CA LYS A 321 -1.52 -31.62 -19.85
C LYS A 321 -1.29 -31.67 -21.36
N GLN A 322 -0.79 -30.57 -21.90
CA GLN A 322 -0.53 -30.41 -23.34
C GLN A 322 0.97 -30.32 -23.60
N LEU A 323 1.38 -30.81 -24.77
CA LEU A 323 2.70 -30.58 -25.32
C LEU A 323 2.71 -29.24 -26.07
N VAL A 324 3.75 -28.44 -25.85
CA VAL A 324 3.95 -27.15 -26.52
C VAL A 324 5.38 -27.04 -27.00
N TYR A 325 5.58 -26.33 -28.11
CA TYR A 325 6.91 -25.88 -28.49
C TYR A 325 7.16 -24.50 -27.91
N THR A 326 8.37 -24.23 -27.45
CA THR A 326 8.70 -22.96 -26.79
C THR A 326 10.03 -22.38 -27.23
N HIS A 327 10.12 -21.05 -27.14
CA HIS A 327 11.36 -20.30 -27.32
C HIS A 327 11.39 -19.13 -26.32
N TYR A 328 12.56 -18.88 -25.75
CA TYR A 328 12.79 -17.75 -24.85
C TYR A 328 14.05 -17.01 -25.24
N ASN A 329 13.96 -15.70 -25.41
CA ASN A 329 15.13 -14.86 -25.60
C ASN A 329 14.99 -13.50 -24.91
N LEU A 330 16.13 -12.90 -24.58
CA LEU A 330 16.24 -11.55 -24.05
C LEU A 330 16.86 -10.66 -25.11
N VAL A 331 16.18 -9.58 -25.49
CA VAL A 331 16.78 -8.50 -26.29
C VAL A 331 17.22 -7.41 -25.31
N VAL A 332 18.53 -7.27 -25.11
CA VAL A 332 19.10 -6.26 -24.20
C VAL A 332 19.64 -5.12 -25.02
N ALA A 333 19.15 -3.91 -24.74
CA ALA A 333 19.62 -2.67 -25.33
C ALA A 333 20.45 -1.86 -24.33
N VAL A 334 21.58 -1.35 -24.79
CA VAL A 334 22.49 -0.47 -24.04
C VAL A 334 22.83 0.78 -24.87
N SER A 335 23.27 1.84 -24.21
CA SER A 335 23.87 2.99 -24.87
C SER A 335 25.16 2.59 -25.61
N GLY A 336 25.50 3.28 -26.69
CA GLY A 336 26.60 2.90 -27.59
C GLY A 336 28.00 2.96 -26.97
N ASP A 337 28.15 3.63 -25.83
CA ASP A 337 29.37 3.73 -25.02
C ASP A 337 29.43 2.70 -23.88
N THR A 338 28.34 1.94 -23.64
CA THR A 338 28.27 0.94 -22.57
C THR A 338 28.82 -0.42 -23.02
N ASP A 339 29.66 -1.01 -22.17
CA ASP A 339 30.17 -2.37 -22.38
C ASP A 339 29.08 -3.44 -22.15
N ILE A 340 28.55 -3.99 -23.24
CA ILE A 340 27.53 -5.03 -23.24
C ILE A 340 28.02 -6.36 -22.63
N GLN A 341 29.34 -6.57 -22.51
CA GLN A 341 29.90 -7.78 -21.90
C GLN A 341 29.53 -7.89 -20.42
N LYS A 342 29.34 -6.76 -19.72
CA LYS A 342 28.83 -6.75 -18.34
C LYS A 342 27.43 -7.35 -18.25
N CYS A 343 26.55 -7.00 -19.19
CA CYS A 343 25.22 -7.62 -19.32
C CYS A 343 25.35 -9.12 -19.60
N THR A 344 26.20 -9.50 -20.57
CA THR A 344 26.44 -10.91 -20.93
C THR A 344 26.87 -11.73 -19.71
N ASN A 345 27.91 -11.28 -19.00
CA ASN A 345 28.45 -11.98 -17.83
C ASN A 345 27.41 -12.11 -16.71
N HIS A 346 26.63 -11.06 -16.47
CA HIS A 346 25.58 -11.07 -15.47
C HIS A 346 24.48 -12.09 -15.81
N LEU A 347 23.98 -12.08 -17.04
CA LEU A 347 22.95 -13.02 -17.50
C LEU A 347 23.46 -14.46 -17.50
N GLU A 348 24.65 -14.71 -18.03
CA GLU A 348 25.24 -16.06 -18.05
C GLU A 348 25.39 -16.63 -16.64
N ASN A 349 25.93 -15.85 -15.70
CA ASN A 349 26.09 -16.29 -14.31
C ASN A 349 24.75 -16.56 -13.63
N SER A 350 23.77 -15.70 -13.84
CA SER A 350 22.46 -15.80 -13.19
C SER A 350 21.66 -17.00 -13.71
N PHE A 351 21.54 -17.16 -15.03
CA PHE A 351 20.85 -18.32 -15.60
C PHE A 351 21.60 -19.63 -15.34
N SER A 352 22.94 -19.63 -15.34
CA SER A 352 23.71 -20.85 -15.02
C SER A 352 23.46 -21.34 -13.59
N ARG A 353 23.25 -20.44 -12.61
CA ARG A 353 22.85 -20.81 -11.23
C ARG A 353 21.48 -21.49 -11.18
N MET A 354 20.62 -21.26 -12.17
CA MET A 354 19.32 -21.89 -12.32
C MET A 354 19.38 -23.20 -13.13
N GLY A 355 20.58 -23.61 -13.56
CA GLY A 355 20.76 -24.75 -14.45
C GLY A 355 20.35 -24.47 -15.90
N ILE A 356 20.28 -23.20 -16.30
CA ILE A 356 19.95 -22.75 -17.66
C ILE A 356 21.21 -22.19 -18.31
N HIS A 357 21.61 -22.74 -19.45
CA HIS A 357 22.77 -22.27 -20.18
C HIS A 357 22.35 -21.47 -21.39
N ILE A 358 22.63 -20.17 -21.36
CA ILE A 358 22.40 -19.25 -22.48
C ILE A 358 23.29 -19.68 -23.66
N SER A 359 22.74 -19.65 -24.88
CA SER A 359 23.52 -19.97 -26.08
C SER A 359 24.67 -18.98 -26.26
N LYS A 360 25.90 -19.50 -26.26
CA LYS A 360 27.14 -18.70 -26.47
C LYS A 360 27.43 -18.43 -27.95
N ARG A 361 26.67 -19.05 -28.86
CA ARG A 361 26.96 -19.12 -30.31
C ARG A 361 25.75 -18.74 -31.17
N ALA A 362 24.89 -17.85 -30.70
CA ALA A 362 23.77 -17.34 -31.47
C ALA A 362 24.26 -16.37 -32.58
N TYR A 363 24.90 -16.88 -33.62
CA TYR A 363 25.37 -16.11 -34.79
C TYR A 363 24.21 -15.56 -35.65
N ASN A 364 22.97 -15.92 -35.32
CA ASN A 364 21.73 -15.49 -36.00
C ASN A 364 21.04 -14.29 -35.33
N GLN A 365 21.82 -13.36 -34.76
CA GLN A 365 21.32 -12.18 -34.02
C GLN A 365 20.17 -11.45 -34.76
N LEU A 366 20.37 -11.15 -36.04
CA LEU A 366 19.37 -10.46 -36.86
C LEU A 366 18.06 -11.26 -37.01
N GLU A 367 18.16 -12.58 -37.20
CA GLU A 367 17.00 -13.45 -37.38
C GLU A 367 16.22 -13.57 -36.07
N LEU A 368 16.91 -13.78 -34.94
CA LEU A 368 16.28 -13.83 -33.62
C LEU A 368 15.58 -12.50 -33.28
N PHE A 369 16.22 -11.37 -33.58
CA PHE A 369 15.63 -10.05 -33.37
C PHE A 369 14.36 -9.84 -34.22
N VAL A 370 14.42 -10.14 -35.52
CA VAL A 370 13.29 -10.01 -36.44
C VAL A 370 12.14 -10.94 -36.06
N ASN A 371 12.43 -12.16 -35.63
CA ASN A 371 11.41 -13.12 -35.21
C ASN A 371 10.80 -12.79 -33.83
N SER A 372 11.43 -11.91 -33.04
CA SER A 372 10.89 -11.38 -31.79
C SER A 372 9.93 -10.19 -31.98
N PHE A 373 9.67 -9.74 -33.22
CA PHE A 373 8.62 -8.77 -33.48
C PHE A 373 7.23 -9.34 -33.17
N PRO A 374 6.30 -8.53 -32.63
CA PRO A 374 4.96 -9.00 -32.32
C PRO A 374 4.26 -9.53 -33.57
N GLY A 375 3.83 -10.78 -33.53
CA GLY A 375 3.15 -11.43 -34.64
C GLY A 375 4.06 -12.17 -35.62
N ASN A 376 5.39 -12.05 -35.49
CA ASN A 376 6.36 -12.70 -36.39
C ASN A 376 7.03 -13.95 -35.78
N CYS A 377 6.52 -14.46 -34.64
CA CYS A 377 7.14 -15.56 -33.89
C CYS A 377 7.22 -16.88 -34.67
N TYR A 378 6.35 -17.11 -35.66
CA TYR A 378 6.44 -18.28 -36.55
C TYR A 378 7.66 -18.27 -37.49
N GLY A 379 8.38 -17.15 -37.56
CA GLY A 379 9.70 -17.07 -38.20
C GLY A 379 10.80 -17.83 -37.46
N MET A 380 10.64 -18.10 -36.14
CA MET A 380 11.58 -18.92 -35.36
C MET A 380 11.72 -20.30 -35.98
N ASN A 381 12.93 -20.81 -36.15
CA ASN A 381 13.12 -22.11 -36.78
C ASN A 381 12.57 -23.25 -35.90
N ALA A 382 11.75 -24.12 -36.48
CA ALA A 382 11.12 -25.22 -35.74
C ALA A 382 12.12 -26.29 -35.25
N ASP A 383 13.28 -26.42 -35.90
CA ASP A 383 14.24 -27.48 -35.63
C ASP A 383 15.28 -27.11 -34.55
N TYR A 384 15.66 -25.83 -34.44
CA TYR A 384 16.73 -25.40 -33.52
C TYR A 384 16.40 -24.20 -32.62
N ASP A 385 15.46 -23.33 -32.98
CA ASP A 385 15.08 -22.22 -32.08
C ASP A 385 14.00 -22.68 -31.08
N ARG A 386 13.25 -23.74 -31.40
CA ARG A 386 12.13 -24.22 -30.59
C ARG A 386 12.45 -25.56 -29.95
N PHE A 387 12.04 -25.74 -28.70
CA PHE A 387 12.11 -27.05 -28.01
C PHE A 387 10.74 -27.47 -27.51
N LEU A 388 10.52 -28.79 -27.40
CA LEU A 388 9.26 -29.37 -26.96
C LEU A 388 9.25 -29.57 -25.44
N THR A 389 8.18 -29.14 -24.77
CA THR A 389 7.98 -29.34 -23.33
C THR A 389 6.49 -29.45 -22.97
N LEU A 390 6.17 -29.64 -21.69
CA LEU A 390 4.81 -29.56 -21.15
C LEU A 390 4.38 -28.10 -20.98
N GLY A 391 3.10 -27.81 -21.22
CA GLY A 391 2.53 -26.46 -21.11
C GLY A 391 2.83 -25.76 -19.77
N ASP A 392 2.69 -26.48 -18.66
CA ASP A 392 2.95 -25.90 -17.32
C ASP A 392 4.44 -25.62 -17.08
N ALA A 393 5.33 -26.48 -17.61
CA ALA A 393 6.76 -26.26 -17.53
C ALA A 393 7.18 -25.04 -18.37
N ALA A 394 6.55 -24.83 -19.54
CA ALA A 394 6.73 -23.64 -20.35
C ALA A 394 6.34 -22.36 -19.60
N THR A 395 5.21 -22.35 -18.91
CA THR A 395 4.73 -21.15 -18.21
C THR A 395 5.55 -20.84 -16.96
N CYS A 396 6.27 -21.81 -16.38
CA CYS A 396 7.21 -21.58 -15.27
C CYS A 396 8.33 -20.59 -15.62
N LEU A 397 8.81 -20.56 -16.88
CA LEU A 397 9.86 -19.64 -17.34
C LEU A 397 9.36 -18.27 -17.81
N MET A 398 8.04 -18.05 -17.86
CA MET A 398 7.49 -16.72 -18.16
C MET A 398 7.70 -15.78 -16.99
N TYR A 399 7.88 -14.48 -17.21
CA TYR A 399 7.95 -13.51 -16.11
C TYR A 399 6.54 -13.18 -15.60
N LYS A 400 6.33 -13.10 -14.28
CA LYS A 400 5.00 -13.09 -13.65
C LYS A 400 4.75 -11.89 -12.76
N GLU A 401 5.78 -11.10 -12.46
CA GLU A 401 5.74 -10.03 -11.47
C GLU A 401 5.35 -8.68 -12.07
N ARG A 402 4.72 -7.82 -11.26
CA ARG A 402 4.55 -6.38 -11.48
C ARG A 402 5.11 -5.58 -10.31
N ILE A 403 5.56 -4.36 -10.60
CA ILE A 403 5.92 -3.37 -9.58
C ILE A 403 4.67 -2.67 -9.04
N VAL A 404 4.83 -1.95 -7.92
CA VAL A 404 3.75 -1.16 -7.34
C VAL A 404 3.70 0.19 -8.08
N HIS A 405 2.53 0.54 -8.59
CA HIS A 405 2.28 1.84 -9.22
C HIS A 405 1.35 2.70 -8.35
N ASN A 406 1.28 3.99 -8.67
CA ASN A 406 0.35 4.93 -8.03
C ASN A 406 -1.09 4.42 -8.08
N GLU A 407 -1.81 4.58 -6.98
CA GLU A 407 -3.25 4.35 -6.95
C GLU A 407 -4.00 5.52 -7.62
N ASP A 408 -5.09 5.20 -8.32
CA ASP A 408 -6.02 6.19 -8.84
C ASP A 408 -6.98 6.63 -7.73
N THR A 409 -6.54 7.64 -6.97
CA THR A 409 -7.21 8.16 -5.79
C THR A 409 -7.10 9.68 -5.66
N PRO A 410 -8.15 10.37 -5.15
CA PRO A 410 -8.10 11.78 -4.81
C PRO A 410 -7.32 12.07 -3.52
N LEU A 411 -7.05 11.05 -2.68
CA LEU A 411 -6.24 11.17 -1.47
C LEU A 411 -4.93 10.41 -1.67
N LYS A 412 -3.82 11.14 -1.75
CA LYS A 412 -2.50 10.60 -2.09
C LYS A 412 -1.54 10.73 -0.92
N ILE A 413 -1.15 9.62 -0.32
CA ILE A 413 -0.03 9.57 0.62
C ILE A 413 1.13 8.91 -0.11
N TYR A 414 2.20 9.66 -0.30
CA TYR A 414 3.43 9.21 -0.93
C TYR A 414 4.27 8.41 0.07
N TYR A 415 4.56 7.18 -0.34
CA TYR A 415 5.62 6.33 0.18
C TYR A 415 6.61 6.08 -0.95
N THR A 416 7.59 5.20 -0.75
CA THR A 416 8.36 4.63 -1.85
C THR A 416 8.01 3.16 -2.07
N ASP A 417 8.18 2.69 -3.30
CA ASP A 417 8.32 1.27 -3.56
C ASP A 417 9.68 0.75 -3.01
N ARG A 418 9.96 -0.53 -3.23
CA ARG A 418 11.22 -1.14 -2.78
C ARG A 418 12.42 -0.77 -3.65
N GLN A 419 12.22 -0.20 -4.85
CA GLN A 419 13.27 0.41 -5.67
C GLN A 419 13.64 1.82 -5.18
N GLY A 420 12.79 2.44 -4.34
CA GLY A 420 13.01 3.76 -3.77
C GLY A 420 12.37 4.86 -4.58
N VAL A 421 11.35 4.53 -5.39
CA VAL A 421 10.61 5.49 -6.21
C VAL A 421 9.31 5.86 -5.49
N PRO A 422 8.93 7.15 -5.46
CA PRO A 422 7.65 7.56 -4.89
C PRO A 422 6.45 6.84 -5.49
N VAL A 423 5.57 6.34 -4.63
CA VAL A 423 4.29 5.72 -4.95
C VAL A 423 3.21 6.32 -4.06
N ALA A 424 2.17 6.87 -4.69
CA ALA A 424 1.00 7.38 -4.01
C ALA A 424 0.00 6.27 -3.71
N ILE A 425 -0.41 6.15 -2.45
CA ILE A 425 -1.48 5.24 -2.02
C ILE A 425 -2.53 6.00 -1.20
N ASP A 426 -3.77 5.52 -1.24
CA ASP A 426 -4.80 5.91 -0.27
C ASP A 426 -4.68 5.02 0.96
N ILE A 427 -4.08 5.56 2.04
CA ILE A 427 -3.93 4.80 3.30
C ILE A 427 -5.27 4.42 3.91
N THR A 428 -6.35 5.16 3.62
CA THR A 428 -7.67 4.87 4.16
C THR A 428 -8.34 3.71 3.43
N GLY A 429 -8.01 3.50 2.15
CA GLY A 429 -8.63 2.54 1.25
C GLY A 429 -10.08 2.87 0.85
N LYS A 430 -10.56 4.09 1.13
CA LYS A 430 -11.98 4.47 1.00
C LYS A 430 -12.25 5.49 -0.12
N GLU A 431 -11.23 6.26 -0.49
CA GLU A 431 -11.32 7.41 -1.40
C GLU A 431 -11.06 7.03 -2.86
N GLY A 432 -10.28 5.95 -3.07
CA GLY A 432 -9.96 5.43 -4.39
C GLY A 432 -11.17 4.90 -5.17
N LYS A 433 -10.99 4.74 -6.48
CA LYS A 433 -12.01 4.14 -7.37
C LYS A 433 -12.37 2.70 -6.94
N GLU A 434 -11.36 1.94 -6.52
CA GLU A 434 -11.51 0.62 -5.90
C GLU A 434 -11.49 0.80 -4.38
N LYS A 435 -12.61 0.52 -3.70
CA LYS A 435 -12.72 0.64 -2.25
C LYS A 435 -12.22 -0.65 -1.58
N LEU A 436 -11.22 -0.52 -0.73
CA LEU A 436 -10.58 -1.61 0.00
C LEU A 436 -11.10 -1.76 1.44
N THR A 437 -11.72 -0.71 1.98
CA THR A 437 -12.18 -0.63 3.38
C THR A 437 -13.59 -0.04 3.48
N ASP A 438 -14.27 -0.34 4.59
CA ASP A 438 -15.57 0.23 4.93
C ASP A 438 -15.42 1.51 5.78
N ASN A 439 -14.33 1.60 6.55
CA ASN A 439 -13.96 2.75 7.35
C ASN A 439 -12.48 3.12 7.22
N SER A 440 -12.16 4.35 7.63
CA SER A 440 -10.81 4.93 7.53
C SER A 440 -10.05 4.86 8.85
N ASN A 441 -10.58 4.17 9.86
CA ASN A 441 -9.92 4.06 11.16
C ASN A 441 -8.72 3.14 11.04
N PHE A 442 -7.67 3.45 11.80
CA PHE A 442 -6.41 2.73 11.70
C PHE A 442 -5.81 2.37 13.04
N PHE A 443 -4.96 1.35 12.98
CA PHE A 443 -4.16 0.90 14.10
C PHE A 443 -2.71 0.81 13.67
N CYS A 444 -1.80 1.45 14.42
CA CYS A 444 -0.36 1.42 14.16
C CYS A 444 0.38 0.79 15.34
N LEU A 445 1.19 -0.23 15.05
CA LEU A 445 2.03 -0.92 16.03
C LEU A 445 3.49 -0.96 15.58
N GLY A 446 4.38 -0.65 16.52
CA GLY A 446 5.82 -0.75 16.29
C GLY A 446 6.60 -0.64 17.59
N PRO A 447 7.60 -1.49 17.87
CA PRO A 447 8.40 -1.38 19.09
C PRO A 447 9.08 -0.01 19.26
N SER A 448 9.57 0.29 20.46
CA SER A 448 10.43 1.46 20.68
C SER A 448 11.60 1.50 19.69
N GLY A 449 11.82 2.67 19.08
CA GLY A 449 12.86 2.93 18.07
C GLY A 449 12.57 2.43 16.66
N SER A 450 11.37 1.89 16.37
CA SER A 450 11.03 1.40 15.02
C SER A 450 10.73 2.50 13.99
N GLY A 451 10.49 3.74 14.45
CA GLY A 451 10.15 4.89 13.60
C GLY A 451 8.65 5.24 13.54
N LYS A 452 7.84 4.83 14.54
CA LYS A 452 6.38 5.08 14.56
C LYS A 452 6.03 6.56 14.40
N SER A 453 6.52 7.41 15.30
CA SER A 453 6.19 8.83 15.31
C SER A 453 6.72 9.54 14.07
N PHE A 454 7.86 9.07 13.51
CA PHE A 454 8.37 9.53 12.22
C PHE A 454 7.43 9.21 11.07
N HIS A 455 6.97 7.95 10.98
CA HIS A 455 5.98 7.52 9.99
C HIS A 455 4.66 8.30 10.13
N MET A 456 4.17 8.46 11.36
CA MET A 456 2.93 9.20 11.60
C MET A 456 3.05 10.69 11.28
N ASN A 457 4.17 11.34 11.59
CA ASN A 457 4.45 12.72 11.16
C ASN A 457 4.37 12.86 9.63
N SER A 458 5.00 11.95 8.88
CA SER A 458 4.92 11.94 7.41
C SER A 458 3.47 11.81 6.92
N VAL A 459 2.70 10.90 7.50
CA VAL A 459 1.29 10.69 7.15
C VAL A 459 0.43 11.92 7.44
N VAL A 460 0.48 12.47 8.65
CA VAL A 460 -0.41 13.58 9.04
C VAL A 460 -0.05 14.88 8.34
N ARG A 461 1.24 15.11 8.03
CA ARG A 461 1.70 16.23 7.19
C ARG A 461 1.04 16.17 5.81
N GLN A 462 1.12 15.02 5.15
CA GLN A 462 0.55 14.84 3.81
C GLN A 462 -0.99 14.88 3.81
N LEU A 463 -1.64 14.41 4.89
CA LEU A 463 -3.09 14.56 5.06
C LEU A 463 -3.50 16.03 5.23
N TRP A 464 -2.75 16.79 6.05
CA TRP A 464 -2.98 18.21 6.30
C TRP A 464 -2.86 19.04 5.02
N GLU A 465 -1.80 18.83 4.23
CA GLU A 465 -1.64 19.48 2.91
C GLU A 465 -2.81 19.21 1.96
N GLN A 466 -3.50 18.08 2.15
CA GLN A 466 -4.70 17.70 1.40
C GLN A 466 -6.00 18.07 2.14
N ASN A 467 -6.00 19.19 2.88
CA ASN A 467 -7.18 19.77 3.54
C ASN A 467 -7.87 18.82 4.55
N THR A 468 -7.07 18.06 5.30
CA THR A 468 -7.54 17.23 6.42
C THR A 468 -7.22 17.93 7.73
N ASP A 469 -8.24 18.12 8.58
CA ASP A 469 -8.03 18.64 9.93
C ASP A 469 -7.39 17.56 10.81
N ILE A 470 -6.24 17.86 11.40
CA ILE A 470 -5.49 16.95 12.26
C ILE A 470 -5.68 17.34 13.73
N VAL A 471 -6.01 16.35 14.56
CA VAL A 471 -5.99 16.43 16.02
C VAL A 471 -5.14 15.29 16.55
N MET A 472 -4.15 15.59 17.38
CA MET A 472 -3.22 14.61 17.92
C MET A 472 -3.24 14.64 19.45
N VAL A 473 -3.19 13.45 20.06
CA VAL A 473 -2.87 13.26 21.47
C VAL A 473 -1.49 12.64 21.52
N ASP A 474 -0.51 13.43 21.93
CA ASP A 474 0.91 13.09 21.95
C ASP A 474 1.39 12.83 23.38
N THR A 475 2.34 11.89 23.49
CA THR A 475 3.09 11.62 24.70
C THR A 475 4.57 11.59 24.34
N GLY A 476 5.26 12.73 24.52
CA GLY A 476 6.70 12.81 24.31
C GLY A 476 7.19 13.87 23.31
N ASN A 477 6.38 14.89 23.02
CA ASN A 477 6.74 16.03 22.16
C ASN A 477 7.19 15.63 20.75
N SER A 478 6.70 14.50 20.22
CA SER A 478 7.11 13.97 18.91
C SER A 478 6.58 14.78 17.73
N TYR A 479 5.53 15.58 17.95
CA TYR A 479 4.88 16.38 16.89
C TYR A 479 5.07 17.89 17.07
N GLU A 480 5.90 18.32 18.03
CA GLU A 480 6.20 19.74 18.28
C GLU A 480 6.73 20.44 17.01
N GLY A 481 7.70 19.82 16.32
CA GLY A 481 8.34 20.38 15.13
C GLY A 481 7.36 20.58 13.97
N LEU A 482 6.59 19.54 13.63
CA LEU A 482 5.57 19.64 12.58
C LEU A 482 4.45 20.62 12.95
N CYS A 483 4.00 20.64 14.21
CA CYS A 483 2.97 21.57 14.66
C CYS A 483 3.44 23.03 14.53
N GLU A 484 4.69 23.31 14.91
CA GLU A 484 5.29 24.65 14.75
C GLU A 484 5.47 25.02 13.27
N TYR A 485 5.88 24.07 12.44
CA TYR A 485 6.04 24.25 11.00
C TYR A 485 4.74 24.69 10.31
N VAL A 486 3.64 23.97 10.55
CA VAL A 486 2.33 24.26 9.94
C VAL A 486 1.62 25.47 10.57
N GLY A 487 2.21 26.07 11.60
CA GLY A 487 1.58 27.14 12.38
C GLY A 487 0.36 26.67 13.17
N GLY A 488 0.33 25.39 13.54
CA GLY A 488 -0.76 24.79 14.31
C GLY A 488 -0.70 25.14 15.79
N LYS A 489 -1.64 24.57 16.54
CA LYS A 489 -1.79 24.83 17.98
C LYS A 489 -1.25 23.67 18.81
N TYR A 490 -0.11 23.92 19.46
CA TYR A 490 0.50 22.99 20.41
C TYR A 490 0.06 23.33 21.84
N ILE A 491 -0.64 22.40 22.49
CA ILE A 491 -1.21 22.58 23.83
C ILE A 491 -0.58 21.56 24.76
N ALA A 492 0.38 22.02 25.57
CA ALA A 492 0.97 21.21 26.63
C ALA A 492 0.24 21.44 27.95
N TYR A 493 -0.10 20.36 28.64
CA TYR A 493 -0.62 20.48 30.00
C TYR A 493 0.46 21.01 30.95
N THR A 494 0.13 22.06 31.69
CA THR A 494 0.90 22.51 32.87
C THR A 494 -0.08 22.82 34.01
N GLU A 495 0.39 22.82 35.26
CA GLU A 495 -0.47 23.18 36.40
C GLU A 495 -0.99 24.63 36.29
N ASP A 496 -0.17 25.54 35.78
CA ASP A 496 -0.54 26.96 35.59
C ASP A 496 -1.47 27.19 34.38
N LYS A 497 -1.34 26.36 33.34
CA LYS A 497 -2.16 26.39 32.12
C LYS A 497 -2.68 24.98 31.84
N PRO A 498 -3.71 24.51 32.59
CA PRO A 498 -4.31 23.23 32.32
C PRO A 498 -5.07 23.25 30.99
N ILE A 499 -5.32 22.07 30.43
CA ILE A 499 -6.25 21.93 29.30
C ILE A 499 -7.66 22.06 29.88
N THR A 500 -8.38 23.12 29.52
CA THR A 500 -9.70 23.42 30.07
C THR A 500 -10.80 23.32 29.02
N MET A 501 -11.99 22.95 29.47
CA MET A 501 -13.21 22.87 28.68
C MET A 501 -14.42 22.97 29.62
N ASN A 502 -15.48 23.68 29.21
CA ASN A 502 -16.76 23.60 29.89
C ASN A 502 -17.67 22.64 29.10
N PRO A 503 -17.67 21.34 29.43
CA PRO A 503 -18.50 20.38 28.71
C PRO A 503 -19.99 20.55 29.00
N PHE A 504 -20.36 21.30 30.05
CA PHE A 504 -21.74 21.50 30.48
C PHE A 504 -22.45 22.63 29.72
N ASN A 505 -21.69 23.58 29.16
CA ASN A 505 -22.22 24.70 28.39
C ASN A 505 -22.70 24.24 27.00
N ILE A 506 -23.89 23.65 26.96
CA ILE A 506 -24.49 23.04 25.78
C ILE A 506 -25.74 23.82 25.41
N SER A 507 -25.95 24.09 24.12
CA SER A 507 -27.21 24.68 23.63
C SER A 507 -28.33 23.64 23.51
N LYS A 508 -29.60 24.09 23.49
CA LYS A 508 -30.77 23.18 23.35
C LYS A 508 -30.72 22.32 22.07
N ARG A 509 -30.01 22.75 21.03
CA ARG A 509 -29.83 21.99 19.77
C ARG A 509 -28.75 20.91 19.89
N GLU A 510 -27.78 21.11 20.76
CA GLU A 510 -26.66 20.19 20.98
C GLU A 510 -26.99 19.12 22.04
N LEU A 511 -27.99 19.37 22.89
CA LEU A 511 -28.49 18.41 23.87
C LEU A 511 -29.14 17.22 23.14
N ASN A 512 -28.38 16.14 23.02
CA ASN A 512 -28.80 14.87 22.44
C ASN A 512 -28.33 13.70 23.32
N ILE A 513 -28.77 12.49 23.01
CA ILE A 513 -28.43 11.27 23.76
C ILE A 513 -26.91 11.11 23.91
N GLU A 514 -26.15 11.40 22.85
CA GLU A 514 -24.71 11.21 22.81
C GLU A 514 -23.98 12.18 23.75
N LYS A 515 -24.47 13.42 23.86
CA LYS A 515 -23.91 14.43 24.76
C LYS A 515 -24.28 14.15 26.22
N ILE A 516 -25.48 13.61 26.47
CA ILE A 516 -25.87 13.10 27.79
C ILE A 516 -24.97 11.93 28.19
N ASP A 517 -24.75 10.98 27.29
CA ASP A 517 -23.85 9.84 27.54
C ASP A 517 -22.42 10.28 27.83
N PHE A 518 -21.90 11.28 27.10
CA PHE A 518 -20.59 11.87 27.37
C PHE A 518 -20.50 12.47 28.79
N LEU A 519 -21.46 13.32 29.18
CA LEU A 519 -21.46 13.94 30.51
C LEU A 519 -21.64 12.90 31.62
N LYS A 520 -22.51 11.93 31.40
CA LYS A 520 -22.71 10.79 32.31
C LYS A 520 -21.40 10.04 32.53
N ASN A 521 -20.68 9.70 31.45
CA ASN A 521 -19.39 9.03 31.55
C ASN A 521 -18.34 9.90 32.24
N LEU A 522 -18.31 11.20 31.96
CA LEU A 522 -17.41 12.14 32.64
C LEU A 522 -17.67 12.18 34.16
N ILE A 523 -18.93 12.30 34.58
CA ILE A 523 -19.28 12.33 36.01
C ILE A 523 -18.98 11.00 36.70
N LEU A 524 -19.31 9.89 36.05
CA LEU A 524 -19.01 8.55 36.58
C LEU A 524 -17.51 8.32 36.74
N LEU A 525 -16.71 8.81 35.79
CA LEU A 525 -15.25 8.74 35.86
C LEU A 525 -14.69 9.59 37.01
N ILE A 526 -15.24 10.77 37.27
CA ILE A 526 -14.84 11.61 38.42
C ILE A 526 -15.23 10.95 39.75
N TRP A 527 -16.42 10.35 39.82
CA TRP A 527 -16.95 9.75 41.05
C TRP A 527 -16.30 8.41 41.38
N LYS A 528 -16.21 7.49 40.41
CA LYS A 528 -15.82 6.09 40.62
C LYS A 528 -14.41 5.78 40.12
N GLY A 529 -13.81 6.65 39.32
CA GLY A 529 -12.55 6.38 38.64
C GLY A 529 -12.70 5.44 37.44
N SER A 530 -11.57 5.02 36.87
CA SER A 530 -11.51 4.24 35.63
C SER A 530 -11.52 2.72 35.83
N GLU A 531 -11.26 2.21 37.03
CA GLU A 531 -10.97 0.78 37.26
C GLU A 531 -12.17 -0.04 37.76
N THR A 532 -13.33 0.58 38.04
CA THR A 532 -14.48 -0.08 38.70
C THR A 532 -15.63 -0.33 37.72
N GLN A 533 -16.26 -1.50 37.79
CA GLN A 533 -17.55 -1.73 37.15
C GLN A 533 -18.62 -0.92 37.87
N ILE A 534 -19.33 -0.10 37.11
CA ILE A 534 -20.34 0.81 37.66
C ILE A 534 -21.65 0.05 37.81
N PRO A 535 -22.25 -0.01 39.02
CA PRO A 535 -23.57 -0.58 39.22
C PRO A 535 -24.63 0.11 38.34
N GLU A 536 -25.56 -0.67 37.77
CA GLU A 536 -26.64 -0.16 36.91
C GLU A 536 -27.49 0.93 37.59
N LEU A 537 -27.63 0.85 38.91
CA LEU A 537 -28.33 1.87 39.70
C LEU A 537 -27.61 3.22 39.66
N GLU A 538 -26.29 3.23 39.90
CA GLU A 538 -25.48 4.45 39.86
C GLU A 538 -25.45 5.05 38.46
N PHE A 539 -25.36 4.20 37.43
CA PHE A 539 -25.43 4.60 36.03
C PHE A 539 -26.74 5.33 35.71
N ARG A 540 -27.89 4.76 36.12
CA ARG A 540 -29.22 5.38 35.92
C ARG A 540 -29.39 6.67 36.72
N VAL A 541 -28.88 6.72 37.94
CA VAL A 541 -28.97 7.91 38.79
C VAL A 541 -28.18 9.08 38.19
N VAL A 542 -26.96 8.85 37.72
CA VAL A 542 -26.17 9.90 37.05
C VAL A 542 -26.83 10.34 35.75
N GLU A 543 -27.40 9.42 34.96
CA GLU A 543 -28.17 9.76 33.76
C GLU A 543 -29.37 10.66 34.07
N GLN A 544 -30.11 10.34 35.13
CA GLN A 544 -31.22 11.14 35.62
C GLN A 544 -30.75 12.53 36.08
N LEU A 545 -29.63 12.63 36.82
CA LEU A 545 -29.06 13.91 37.26
C LEU A 545 -28.70 14.81 36.07
N VAL A 546 -27.99 14.28 35.07
CA VAL A 546 -27.63 15.03 33.87
C VAL A 546 -28.87 15.48 33.10
N THR A 547 -29.85 14.59 32.94
CA THR A 547 -31.09 14.90 32.21
C THR A 547 -31.92 15.96 32.92
N GLU A 548 -32.15 15.82 34.22
CA GLU A 548 -32.93 16.78 35.01
C GLU A 548 -32.21 18.15 35.11
N TYR A 549 -30.88 18.16 35.18
CA TYR A 549 -30.08 19.40 35.19
C TYR A 549 -30.38 20.28 33.96
N TYR A 550 -30.37 19.70 32.76
CA TYR A 550 -30.69 20.44 31.54
C TYR A 550 -32.18 20.74 31.39
N ASP A 551 -33.06 19.84 31.81
CA ASP A 551 -34.50 20.08 31.79
C ASP A 551 -34.86 21.29 32.68
N PHE A 552 -34.29 21.37 33.87
CA PHE A 552 -34.49 22.49 34.79
C PHE A 552 -33.98 23.81 34.23
N TYR A 553 -32.84 23.80 33.52
CA TYR A 553 -32.30 24.99 32.87
C TYR A 553 -33.15 25.45 31.67
N PHE A 554 -33.55 24.53 30.79
CA PHE A 554 -34.22 24.88 29.52
C PHE A 554 -35.74 25.02 29.61
N ASN A 555 -36.38 24.29 30.53
CA ASN A 555 -37.84 24.21 30.65
C ASN A 555 -38.35 24.70 32.02
N GLY A 556 -37.43 25.01 32.95
CA GLY A 556 -37.76 25.46 34.30
C GLY A 556 -38.19 24.31 35.22
N VAL A 557 -38.24 24.59 36.52
CA VAL A 557 -38.63 23.58 37.52
C VAL A 557 -40.13 23.38 37.52
N GLN A 558 -40.55 22.12 37.40
CA GLN A 558 -41.96 21.73 37.44
C GLN A 558 -42.29 20.98 38.75
N PRO A 559 -43.52 21.17 39.29
CA PRO A 559 -44.03 20.35 40.39
C PRO A 559 -44.09 18.87 40.01
N TYR A 560 -44.18 17.99 41.02
CA TYR A 560 -44.31 16.56 40.70
C TYR A 560 -45.62 16.27 39.95
N PRO A 561 -45.57 15.53 38.83
CA PRO A 561 -46.77 15.01 38.19
C PRO A 561 -47.58 14.15 39.16
N SER A 562 -48.92 14.15 39.01
CA SER A 562 -49.83 13.38 39.88
C SER A 562 -49.46 11.89 39.97
N SER A 563 -49.04 11.29 38.85
CA SER A 563 -48.57 9.90 38.77
C SER A 563 -47.26 9.65 39.54
N GLN A 564 -46.35 10.62 39.54
CA GLN A 564 -45.11 10.53 40.30
C GLN A 564 -45.39 10.71 41.80
N LYS A 565 -46.30 11.61 42.19
CA LYS A 565 -46.77 11.74 43.59
C LYS A 565 -47.37 10.44 44.11
N GLU A 566 -48.14 9.71 43.31
CA GLU A 566 -48.65 8.38 43.69
C GLU A 566 -47.54 7.35 43.91
N THR A 567 -46.51 7.37 43.06
CA THR A 567 -45.35 6.47 43.20
C THR A 567 -44.56 6.80 44.47
N LEU A 568 -44.34 8.08 44.76
CA LEU A 568 -43.70 8.55 45.99
C LEU A 568 -44.49 8.13 47.24
N ARG A 569 -45.82 8.27 47.23
CA ARG A 569 -46.69 7.80 48.32
C ARG A 569 -46.45 6.32 48.61
N LYS A 570 -46.40 5.49 47.58
CA LYS A 570 -46.19 4.04 47.70
C LYS A 570 -44.80 3.69 48.27
N ASN A 571 -43.75 4.31 47.73
CA ASN A 571 -42.37 4.07 48.15
C ASN A 571 -42.13 4.51 49.60
N LEU A 572 -42.50 5.75 49.93
CA LEU A 572 -42.32 6.33 51.27
C LEU A 572 -43.19 5.63 52.32
N SER A 573 -44.42 5.23 51.97
CA SER A 573 -45.25 4.41 52.88
C SER A 573 -44.60 3.07 53.19
N THR A 574 -43.92 2.46 52.22
CA THR A 574 -43.21 1.19 52.43
C THR A 574 -41.97 1.38 53.30
N MET A 575 -41.25 2.48 53.13
CA MET A 575 -40.12 2.87 53.96
C MET A 575 -40.54 3.10 55.42
N GLU A 576 -41.60 3.88 55.65
CA GLU A 576 -42.09 4.17 57.01
C GLU A 576 -42.65 2.93 57.71
N LYS A 577 -43.28 2.00 56.97
CA LYS A 577 -43.66 0.68 57.49
C LYS A 577 -42.44 -0.12 57.98
N ARG A 578 -41.31 -0.07 57.26
CA ARG A 578 -40.07 -0.76 57.64
C ARG A 578 -39.39 -0.12 58.85
N ARG A 579 -39.59 1.19 59.08
CA ARG A 579 -39.06 1.93 60.24
C ARG A 579 -39.90 1.74 61.52
N GLY A 580 -40.99 0.98 61.46
CA GLY A 580 -41.83 0.69 62.63
C GLY A 580 -42.82 1.81 62.98
N THR A 581 -43.10 2.73 62.05
CA THR A 581 -44.09 3.81 62.26
C THR A 581 -45.51 3.23 62.38
N GLU A 582 -46.29 3.68 63.38
CA GLU A 582 -47.68 3.23 63.58
C GLU A 582 -48.55 3.49 62.34
N LEU A 583 -49.37 2.50 61.93
CA LEU A 583 -50.19 2.56 60.71
C LEU A 583 -51.06 3.83 60.59
N THR A 584 -51.53 4.35 61.73
CA THR A 584 -52.38 5.54 61.83
C THR A 584 -51.64 6.84 61.49
N GLN A 585 -50.30 6.86 61.61
CA GLN A 585 -49.48 8.06 61.38
C GLN A 585 -48.73 8.04 60.04
N ILE A 586 -48.74 6.91 59.31
CA ILE A 586 -47.97 6.75 58.07
C ILE A 586 -48.48 7.71 56.99
N HIS A 587 -49.80 7.85 56.83
CA HIS A 587 -50.38 8.70 55.80
C HIS A 587 -49.96 10.17 55.96
N ASP A 588 -50.17 10.74 57.15
CA ASP A 588 -49.85 12.15 57.44
C ASP A 588 -48.34 12.43 57.35
N LYS A 589 -47.50 11.50 57.82
CA LYS A 589 -46.04 11.61 57.69
C LYS A 589 -45.59 11.58 56.23
N VAL A 590 -46.16 10.68 55.41
CA VAL A 590 -45.82 10.54 53.99
C VAL A 590 -46.25 11.79 53.20
N GLU A 591 -47.45 12.34 53.42
CA GLU A 591 -47.86 13.58 52.75
C GLU A 591 -46.96 14.75 53.16
N LYS A 592 -46.54 14.84 54.43
CA LYS A 592 -45.62 15.87 54.89
C LYS A 592 -44.23 15.74 54.27
N LEU A 593 -43.73 14.52 54.10
CA LEU A 593 -42.47 14.24 53.40
C LEU A 593 -42.57 14.59 51.91
N ILE A 594 -43.66 14.24 51.24
CA ILE A 594 -43.88 14.59 49.82
C ILE A 594 -43.91 16.10 49.63
N LYS A 595 -44.64 16.81 50.50
CA LYS A 595 -44.66 18.28 50.46
C LYS A 595 -43.26 18.87 50.66
N GLY A 596 -42.50 18.35 51.63
CA GLY A 596 -41.11 18.79 51.85
C GLY A 596 -40.17 18.49 50.68
N LEU A 597 -40.30 17.32 50.04
CA LEU A 597 -39.54 16.97 48.85
C LEU A 597 -39.91 17.86 47.65
N GLU A 598 -41.18 18.20 47.50
CA GLU A 598 -41.65 19.11 46.46
C GLU A 598 -41.14 20.53 46.69
N GLU A 599 -41.17 21.03 47.92
CA GLU A 599 -40.59 22.32 48.30
C GLU A 599 -39.07 22.36 48.03
N ARG A 600 -38.32 21.31 48.42
CA ARG A 600 -36.88 21.18 48.13
C ARG A 600 -36.61 21.11 46.62
N ARG A 601 -37.43 20.39 45.84
CA ARG A 601 -37.32 20.33 44.37
C ARG A 601 -37.55 21.70 43.75
N MET A 602 -38.61 22.39 44.14
CA MET A 602 -38.96 23.72 43.62
C MET A 602 -37.95 24.80 44.01
N ALA A 603 -37.16 24.58 45.06
CA ALA A 603 -36.07 25.46 45.47
C ALA A 603 -34.80 25.29 44.60
N LEU A 604 -34.66 24.19 43.86
CA LEU A 604 -33.53 24.00 42.94
C LEU A 604 -33.60 25.05 41.82
N SER A 605 -32.45 25.63 41.47
CA SER A 605 -32.37 26.61 40.38
C SER A 605 -31.05 26.42 39.64
N VAL A 606 -31.13 26.19 38.34
CA VAL A 606 -29.97 26.16 37.46
C VAL A 606 -29.96 27.46 36.65
N LYS A 607 -29.05 28.38 36.97
CA LYS A 607 -28.98 29.71 36.33
C LYS A 607 -27.96 29.80 35.20
N THR A 608 -26.91 28.98 35.28
CA THR A 608 -25.81 28.94 34.33
C THR A 608 -25.46 27.48 34.03
N LEU A 609 -24.81 27.24 32.91
CA LEU A 609 -24.36 25.91 32.51
C LEU A 609 -22.85 25.77 32.71
N SER A 610 -22.45 25.04 33.75
CA SER A 610 -21.06 24.84 34.18
C SER A 610 -20.96 23.65 35.13
N PHE A 611 -19.76 23.11 35.33
CA PHE A 611 -19.55 22.07 36.34
C PHE A 611 -19.94 22.56 37.73
N ASP A 612 -19.63 23.82 38.08
CA ASP A 612 -20.02 24.42 39.36
C ASP A 612 -21.53 24.30 39.62
N SER A 613 -22.33 24.81 38.68
CA SER A 613 -23.79 24.75 38.79
C SER A 613 -24.35 23.32 38.74
N PHE A 614 -23.67 22.40 38.05
CA PHE A 614 -24.06 20.99 38.05
C PHE A 614 -23.77 20.35 39.40
N TYR A 615 -22.61 20.63 40.00
CA TYR A 615 -22.22 20.12 41.32
C TYR A 615 -23.22 20.57 42.40
N GLU A 616 -23.53 21.87 42.44
CA GLU A 616 -24.52 22.44 43.37
C GLU A 616 -25.90 21.77 43.22
N PHE A 617 -26.36 21.63 41.97
CA PHE A 617 -27.62 20.94 41.66
C PHE A 617 -27.58 19.46 42.04
N ALA A 618 -26.52 18.75 41.68
CA ALA A 618 -26.40 17.31 41.82
C ALA A 618 -26.30 16.89 43.29
N CYS A 619 -25.59 17.64 44.14
CA CYS A 619 -25.49 17.32 45.56
C CYS A 619 -26.86 17.35 46.25
N GLU A 620 -27.69 18.36 45.96
CA GLU A 620 -29.05 18.45 46.52
C GLU A 620 -30.02 17.46 45.87
N ARG A 621 -29.94 17.28 44.54
CA ARG A 621 -30.86 16.44 43.80
C ARG A 621 -30.60 14.95 44.05
N LEU A 622 -29.35 14.54 44.22
CA LEU A 622 -28.99 13.15 44.48
C LEU A 622 -29.60 12.64 45.79
N ASP A 623 -29.54 13.44 46.86
CA ASP A 623 -30.18 13.15 48.15
C ASP A 623 -31.70 12.96 47.98
N GLN A 624 -32.36 13.86 47.24
CA GLN A 624 -33.79 13.76 46.95
C GLN A 624 -34.12 12.47 46.18
N ILE A 625 -33.39 12.15 45.10
CA ILE A 625 -33.59 10.93 44.31
C ILE A 625 -33.44 9.68 45.19
N CYS A 626 -32.48 9.68 46.12
CA CYS A 626 -32.27 8.56 47.03
C CYS A 626 -33.46 8.38 47.98
N ILE A 627 -34.00 9.47 48.54
CA ILE A 627 -35.20 9.44 49.40
C ILE A 627 -36.45 8.99 48.61
N GLU A 628 -36.66 9.55 47.42
CA GLU A 628 -37.81 9.27 46.54
C GLU A 628 -37.94 7.79 46.17
N ASN A 629 -36.79 7.14 45.95
CA ASN A 629 -36.71 5.76 45.50
C ASN A 629 -36.31 4.78 46.62
N ASN A 630 -36.15 5.26 47.85
CA ASN A 630 -35.67 4.49 49.00
C ASN A 630 -34.34 3.75 48.68
N ILE A 631 -33.42 4.46 48.03
CA ILE A 631 -32.06 4.00 47.73
C ILE A 631 -31.17 4.34 48.93
N THR A 632 -30.53 3.33 49.51
CA THR A 632 -29.63 3.46 50.68
C THR A 632 -28.19 3.07 50.36
N THR A 633 -27.93 2.58 49.16
CA THR A 633 -26.63 2.06 48.72
C THR A 633 -25.72 3.14 48.14
N ILE A 634 -26.26 4.32 47.81
CA ILE A 634 -25.49 5.43 47.24
C ILE A 634 -25.07 6.37 48.37
N ASP A 635 -23.77 6.55 48.51
CA ASP A 635 -23.17 7.49 49.44
C ASP A 635 -23.10 8.88 48.81
N CYS A 636 -24.01 9.77 49.23
CA CYS A 636 -24.11 11.14 48.71
C CYS A 636 -22.92 12.00 49.16
N ASP A 637 -22.38 11.76 50.35
CA ASP A 637 -21.23 12.49 50.88
C ASP A 637 -19.96 12.12 50.10
N ASN A 638 -19.81 10.83 49.79
CA ASN A 638 -18.73 10.37 48.91
C ASN A 638 -18.83 10.97 47.50
N PHE A 639 -20.03 11.02 46.92
CA PHE A 639 -20.25 11.65 45.61
C PHE A 639 -19.81 13.12 45.64
N ALA A 640 -20.29 13.90 46.61
CA ALA A 640 -19.91 15.29 46.77
C ALA A 640 -18.39 15.45 46.96
N TYR A 641 -17.79 14.69 47.86
CA TYR A 641 -16.35 14.73 48.15
C TYR A 641 -15.49 14.45 46.91
N MET A 642 -15.85 13.46 46.10
CA MET A 642 -15.08 13.10 44.90
C MET A 642 -15.15 14.18 43.81
N LEU A 643 -16.33 14.78 43.61
CA LEU A 643 -16.54 15.85 42.63
C LEU A 643 -15.98 17.20 43.11
N GLN A 644 -15.84 17.42 44.42
CA GLN A 644 -15.40 18.69 45.02
C GLN A 644 -14.06 19.18 44.45
N ASN A 645 -13.17 18.27 44.03
CA ASN A 645 -11.90 18.64 43.42
C ASN A 645 -12.04 19.47 42.13
N PHE A 646 -13.17 19.35 41.42
CA PHE A 646 -13.46 20.10 40.17
C PHE A 646 -14.44 21.26 40.40
N TYR A 647 -15.01 21.36 41.60
CA TYR A 647 -15.86 22.48 41.99
C TYR A 647 -15.00 23.70 42.35
N ARG A 648 -15.57 24.91 42.26
CA ARG A 648 -14.92 26.16 42.64
C ARG A 648 -14.09 26.07 43.92
N GLY A 649 -12.80 26.43 43.81
CA GLY A 649 -11.84 26.37 44.92
C GLY A 649 -11.23 24.99 45.18
N GLY A 650 -11.63 23.96 44.42
CA GLY A 650 -10.97 22.66 44.35
C GLY A 650 -9.68 22.69 43.52
N LYS A 651 -8.90 21.61 43.58
CA LYS A 651 -7.59 21.50 42.91
C LYS A 651 -7.66 21.65 41.38
N TYR A 652 -8.78 21.29 40.77
CA TYR A 652 -8.99 21.21 39.32
C TYR A 652 -10.17 22.07 38.86
N ASP A 653 -10.52 23.11 39.62
CA ASP A 653 -11.71 23.94 39.38
C ASP A 653 -11.81 24.52 37.97
N LYS A 654 -10.67 24.89 37.36
CA LYS A 654 -10.60 25.44 36.00
C LYS A 654 -10.91 24.42 34.90
N ILE A 655 -10.60 23.14 35.11
CA ILE A 655 -10.59 22.12 34.04
C ILE A 655 -11.96 21.97 33.38
N LEU A 656 -13.05 22.00 34.17
CA LEU A 656 -14.41 21.73 33.70
C LEU A 656 -15.34 22.96 33.67
N ASN A 657 -14.82 24.13 34.03
CA ASN A 657 -15.62 25.37 34.16
C ASN A 657 -15.22 26.46 33.16
N GLU A 658 -13.96 26.49 32.70
CA GLU A 658 -13.52 27.45 31.69
C GLU A 658 -13.89 26.99 30.28
N ASN A 659 -14.31 27.92 29.43
CA ASN A 659 -14.63 27.57 28.04
C ASN A 659 -13.37 27.16 27.28
N VAL A 660 -13.53 26.20 26.37
CA VAL A 660 -12.50 25.88 25.38
C VAL A 660 -12.19 27.14 24.59
N ASP A 661 -10.91 27.37 24.33
CA ASP A 661 -10.51 28.41 23.39
C ASP A 661 -11.17 28.16 22.03
N SER A 662 -12.13 28.99 21.67
CA SER A 662 -12.98 28.82 20.48
C SER A 662 -12.19 28.79 19.18
N THR A 663 -10.95 29.31 19.18
CA THR A 663 -10.03 29.21 18.05
C THR A 663 -9.73 27.76 17.67
N LEU A 664 -9.77 26.82 18.63
CA LEU A 664 -9.47 25.40 18.40
C LEU A 664 -10.39 24.73 17.37
N PHE A 665 -11.62 25.23 17.21
CA PHE A 665 -12.53 24.66 16.21
C PHE A 665 -12.16 25.06 14.78
N ASP A 666 -11.44 26.18 14.61
CA ASP A 666 -11.00 26.69 13.32
C ASP A 666 -9.58 26.27 12.94
N GLU A 667 -8.73 25.98 13.93
CA GLU A 667 -7.39 25.46 13.70
C GLU A 667 -7.41 24.18 12.88
N THR A 668 -6.50 24.01 11.92
CA THR A 668 -6.45 22.81 11.06
C THR A 668 -5.49 21.75 11.61
N PHE A 669 -4.59 22.10 12.52
CA PHE A 669 -3.61 21.19 13.10
C PHE A 669 -3.47 21.48 14.60
N ILE A 670 -3.83 20.51 15.44
CA ILE A 670 -3.82 20.64 16.90
C ILE A 670 -3.07 19.46 17.50
N VAL A 671 -2.15 19.73 18.43
CA VAL A 671 -1.44 18.71 19.20
C VAL A 671 -1.69 18.95 20.68
N PHE A 672 -2.26 17.97 21.36
CA PHE A 672 -2.41 17.93 22.80
C PHE A 672 -1.30 17.07 23.39
N GLU A 673 -0.36 17.70 24.09
CA GLU A 673 0.72 17.01 24.78
C GLU A 673 0.32 16.70 26.22
N VAL A 674 0.25 15.39 26.52
CA VAL A 674 -0.31 14.86 27.77
C VAL A 674 0.69 14.04 28.59
N ASP A 675 1.98 14.04 28.25
CA ASP A 675 3.02 13.31 28.99
C ASP A 675 3.07 13.70 30.48
N ALA A 676 2.89 14.98 30.79
CA ALA A 676 2.91 15.50 32.17
C ALA A 676 1.82 14.90 33.08
N ILE A 677 0.71 14.42 32.50
CA ILE A 677 -0.43 13.89 33.25
C ILE A 677 -0.61 12.39 33.06
N LYS A 678 0.19 11.71 32.22
CA LYS A 678 -0.02 10.30 31.85
C LYS A 678 -0.13 9.34 33.04
N GLU A 679 0.61 9.61 34.12
CA GLU A 679 0.60 8.80 35.35
C GLU A 679 -0.53 9.20 36.33
N ASN A 680 -1.20 10.33 36.09
CA ASN A 680 -2.29 10.81 36.93
C ASN A 680 -3.60 10.09 36.55
N LYS A 681 -3.94 9.06 37.33
CA LYS A 681 -5.13 8.22 37.15
C LYS A 681 -6.46 8.96 37.11
N GLN A 682 -6.54 10.18 37.67
CA GLN A 682 -7.78 10.96 37.68
C GLN A 682 -7.84 11.95 36.50
N LEU A 683 -6.78 12.73 36.29
CA LEU A 683 -6.76 13.77 35.26
C LEU A 683 -6.65 13.22 33.84
N PHE A 684 -5.82 12.20 33.64
CA PHE A 684 -5.49 11.72 32.30
C PHE A 684 -6.72 11.21 31.53
N PRO A 685 -7.60 10.38 32.13
CA PRO A 685 -8.83 9.97 31.46
C PRO A 685 -9.79 11.14 31.17
N ILE A 686 -9.86 12.14 32.06
CA ILE A 686 -10.74 13.32 31.89
C ILE A 686 -10.25 14.21 30.75
N VAL A 687 -8.95 14.51 30.70
CA VAL A 687 -8.36 15.30 29.63
C VAL A 687 -8.48 14.60 28.28
N THR A 688 -8.30 13.27 28.25
CA THR A 688 -8.51 12.48 27.03
C THR A 688 -9.96 12.58 26.52
N LEU A 689 -10.95 12.50 27.42
CA LEU A 689 -12.37 12.71 27.08
C LEU A 689 -12.65 14.10 26.51
N ILE A 690 -12.07 15.13 27.13
CA ILE A 690 -12.18 16.53 26.65
C ILE A 690 -11.66 16.63 25.21
N ILE A 691 -10.48 16.07 24.93
CA ILE A 691 -9.88 16.12 23.59
C ILE A 691 -10.76 15.37 22.57
N MET A 692 -11.30 14.21 22.95
CA MET A 692 -12.21 13.45 22.10
C MET A 692 -13.52 14.21 21.82
N ASP A 693 -14.06 14.95 22.79
CA ASP A 693 -15.25 15.79 22.60
C ASP A 693 -14.96 16.98 21.68
N VAL A 694 -13.79 17.63 21.81
CA VAL A 694 -13.34 18.66 20.86
C VAL A 694 -13.30 18.11 19.43
N PHE A 695 -12.75 16.90 19.25
CA PHE A 695 -12.74 16.25 17.93
C PHE A 695 -14.15 15.93 17.42
N LEU A 696 -15.05 15.42 18.28
CA LEU A 696 -16.45 15.17 17.93
C LEU A 696 -17.20 16.44 17.50
N GLN A 697 -16.99 17.55 18.20
CA GLN A 697 -17.58 18.83 17.81
C GLN A 697 -17.05 19.30 16.47
N LYS A 698 -15.73 19.20 16.24
CA LYS A 698 -15.10 19.52 14.96
C LYS A 698 -15.65 18.68 13.80
N MET A 699 -15.90 17.40 14.03
CA MET A 699 -16.56 16.51 13.06
C MET A 699 -17.96 17.00 12.65
N ARG A 700 -18.72 17.62 13.56
CA ARG A 700 -20.07 18.14 13.29
C ARG A 700 -20.05 19.50 12.59
N LEU A 701 -19.07 20.34 12.92
CA LEU A 701 -18.98 21.71 12.43
C LEU A 701 -18.36 21.79 11.02
N LYS A 702 -17.31 21.01 10.78
CA LYS A 702 -16.50 21.12 9.56
C LYS A 702 -16.89 20.03 8.55
N LYS A 703 -16.85 20.32 7.25
CA LYS A 703 -17.24 19.37 6.17
C LYS A 703 -16.08 18.65 5.48
N ASN A 704 -14.84 19.10 5.66
CA ASN A 704 -13.63 18.47 5.11
C ASN A 704 -13.27 17.17 5.85
N ARG A 705 -12.14 16.52 5.50
CA ARG A 705 -11.67 15.33 6.21
C ARG A 705 -11.16 15.68 7.60
N LYS A 706 -11.22 14.75 8.55
CA LYS A 706 -10.59 14.89 9.88
C LYS A 706 -9.84 13.63 10.27
N CYS A 707 -8.74 13.78 11.00
CA CYS A 707 -7.99 12.67 11.56
C CYS A 707 -7.70 12.93 13.05
N LEU A 708 -8.11 11.99 13.91
CA LEU A 708 -7.68 11.95 15.30
C LEU A 708 -6.61 10.86 15.45
N VAL A 709 -5.45 11.22 15.98
CA VAL A 709 -4.37 10.27 16.28
C VAL A 709 -4.12 10.26 17.78
N ILE A 710 -4.14 9.07 18.37
CA ILE A 710 -3.91 8.85 19.80
C ILE A 710 -2.64 8.01 19.96
N GLU A 711 -1.53 8.65 20.39
CA GLU A 711 -0.23 7.98 20.57
C GLU A 711 0.06 7.70 22.05
N GLU A 712 0.23 6.41 22.39
CA GLU A 712 0.43 5.84 23.74
C GLU A 712 -0.58 6.25 24.83
N ALA A 713 -1.51 7.16 24.55
CA ALA A 713 -2.56 7.58 25.47
C ALA A 713 -3.73 6.58 25.55
N TRP A 714 -3.63 5.46 24.85
CA TRP A 714 -4.63 4.39 24.87
C TRP A 714 -4.76 3.73 26.26
N LYS A 715 -3.75 3.82 27.15
CA LYS A 715 -3.83 3.35 28.54
C LYS A 715 -4.94 4.04 29.34
N ALA A 716 -5.21 5.33 29.08
CA ALA A 716 -6.35 6.05 29.66
C ALA A 716 -7.70 5.41 29.25
N ILE A 717 -7.67 4.64 28.16
CA ILE A 717 -8.82 4.18 27.42
C ILE A 717 -9.12 2.69 27.64
N ALA A 718 -8.26 2.01 28.41
CA ALA A 718 -8.43 0.61 28.76
C ALA A 718 -9.57 0.35 29.76
N SER A 719 -10.20 1.41 30.31
CA SER A 719 -11.36 1.25 31.20
C SER A 719 -12.64 0.86 30.46
N PRO A 720 -13.54 0.06 31.08
CA PRO A 720 -14.82 -0.32 30.47
C PRO A 720 -15.65 0.88 30.00
N LEU A 721 -15.66 1.95 30.80
CA LEU A 721 -16.41 3.18 30.51
C LEU A 721 -15.84 3.91 29.29
N MET A 722 -14.52 4.05 29.20
CA MET A 722 -13.87 4.79 28.12
C MET A 722 -13.92 4.05 26.79
N ALA A 723 -13.86 2.74 26.83
CA ALA A 723 -13.87 1.93 25.62
C ALA A 723 -15.22 1.94 24.90
N GLU A 724 -16.34 1.97 25.61
CA GLU A 724 -17.65 2.17 24.98
C GLU A 724 -17.73 3.55 24.30
N TYR A 725 -17.12 4.57 24.89
CA TYR A 725 -17.02 5.89 24.27
C TYR A 725 -16.11 5.90 23.03
N ILE A 726 -14.96 5.21 23.05
CA ILE A 726 -14.12 5.04 21.85
C ILE A 726 -14.85 4.28 20.75
N LYS A 727 -15.52 3.19 21.10
CA LYS A 727 -16.28 2.38 20.16
C LYS A 727 -17.37 3.21 19.50
N TYR A 728 -18.04 4.07 20.28
CA TYR A 728 -18.93 5.08 19.75
C TYR A 728 -18.21 6.06 18.80
N LEU A 729 -17.07 6.62 19.22
CA LEU A 729 -16.29 7.55 18.40
C LEU A 729 -15.91 6.93 17.04
N TYR A 730 -15.36 5.72 17.03
CA TYR A 730 -14.98 4.99 15.81
C TYR A 730 -16.18 4.75 14.88
N LYS A 731 -17.34 4.36 15.45
CA LYS A 731 -18.60 4.16 14.70
C LYS A 731 -19.21 5.45 14.17
N THR A 732 -18.89 6.58 14.79
CA THR A 732 -19.37 7.90 14.41
C THR A 732 -18.45 8.53 13.37
N ALA A 733 -17.13 8.45 13.55
CA ALA A 733 -16.13 9.01 12.64
C ALA A 733 -16.33 8.59 11.18
N ARG A 734 -16.67 7.31 10.96
CA ARG A 734 -16.99 6.77 9.61
C ARG A 734 -18.15 7.48 8.89
N LYS A 735 -19.04 8.17 9.63
CA LYS A 735 -20.19 8.94 9.09
C LYS A 735 -19.84 10.40 8.78
N PHE A 736 -18.75 10.93 9.34
CA PHE A 736 -18.35 12.35 9.26
C PHE A 736 -17.04 12.56 8.50
N TRP A 737 -16.75 11.67 7.55
CA TRP A 737 -15.52 11.70 6.74
C TRP A 737 -14.24 11.83 7.59
N ALA A 738 -14.20 11.09 8.69
CA ALA A 738 -13.13 11.15 9.66
C ALA A 738 -12.48 9.77 9.90
N SER A 739 -11.20 9.80 10.25
CA SER A 739 -10.42 8.65 10.69
C SER A 739 -10.01 8.82 12.16
N VAL A 740 -10.04 7.72 12.90
CA VAL A 740 -9.48 7.66 14.26
C VAL A 740 -8.41 6.59 14.28
N GLY A 741 -7.24 6.96 14.80
CA GLY A 741 -6.03 6.16 14.79
C GLY A 741 -5.47 5.98 16.19
N VAL A 742 -5.07 4.75 16.53
CA VAL A 742 -4.31 4.47 17.75
C VAL A 742 -2.93 3.98 17.37
N VAL A 743 -1.92 4.56 18.01
CA VAL A 743 -0.50 4.28 17.79
C VAL A 743 0.10 3.78 19.10
N THR A 744 0.71 2.59 19.10
CA THR A 744 1.25 1.95 20.32
C THR A 744 2.58 1.21 20.05
N GLN A 745 3.39 1.02 21.10
CA GLN A 745 4.61 0.19 21.06
C GLN A 745 4.37 -1.24 21.53
N GLU A 746 3.51 -1.42 22.52
CA GLU A 746 3.35 -2.68 23.24
C GLU A 746 1.99 -3.29 22.90
N ILE A 747 2.03 -4.38 22.13
CA ILE A 747 0.81 -5.09 21.79
C ILE A 747 0.21 -5.81 23.00
N GLN A 748 1.04 -6.36 23.91
CA GLN A 748 0.58 -7.11 25.08
C GLN A 748 -0.37 -6.29 25.95
N ASP A 749 -0.07 -5.00 26.08
CA ASP A 749 -0.89 -4.06 26.83
C ASP A 749 -2.30 -3.92 26.21
N ILE A 750 -2.45 -4.15 24.90
CA ILE A 750 -3.74 -4.22 24.18
C ILE A 750 -4.38 -5.61 24.26
N ILE A 751 -3.58 -6.69 24.13
CA ILE A 751 -4.06 -8.08 24.24
C ILE A 751 -4.69 -8.33 25.61
N GLY A 752 -4.08 -7.77 26.66
CA GLY A 752 -4.52 -7.92 28.04
C GLY A 752 -5.90 -7.31 28.32
N SER A 753 -6.45 -6.49 27.41
CA SER A 753 -7.77 -5.87 27.55
C SER A 753 -8.72 -6.31 26.43
N PRO A 754 -9.66 -7.24 26.70
CA PRO A 754 -10.70 -7.64 25.74
C PRO A 754 -11.50 -6.45 25.21
N ILE A 755 -11.70 -5.47 26.09
CA ILE A 755 -12.41 -4.23 25.84
C ILE A 755 -11.71 -3.38 24.77
N VAL A 756 -10.38 -3.22 24.86
CA VAL A 756 -9.57 -2.46 23.88
C VAL A 756 -9.56 -3.19 22.53
N LYS A 757 -9.42 -4.52 22.53
CA LYS A 757 -9.49 -5.33 21.32
C LYS A 757 -10.83 -5.12 20.58
N GLU A 758 -11.95 -5.19 21.29
CA GLU A 758 -13.28 -5.00 20.70
C GLU A 758 -13.54 -3.56 20.24
N ALA A 759 -13.05 -2.57 20.97
CA ALA A 759 -13.30 -1.16 20.68
C ALA A 759 -12.42 -0.62 19.55
N ILE A 760 -11.14 -1.02 19.49
CA ILE A 760 -10.15 -0.41 18.60
C ILE A 760 -9.81 -1.33 17.42
N ILE A 761 -9.31 -2.55 17.69
CA ILE A 761 -8.80 -3.44 16.64
C ILE A 761 -9.94 -3.86 15.69
N ASN A 762 -11.07 -4.30 16.24
CA ASN A 762 -12.21 -4.76 15.44
C ASN A 762 -12.90 -3.64 14.64
N ASN A 763 -12.66 -2.36 14.98
CA ASN A 763 -13.24 -1.21 14.26
C ASN A 763 -12.20 -0.48 13.39
N SER A 764 -10.99 -1.04 13.23
CA SER A 764 -9.91 -0.49 12.40
C SER A 764 -9.71 -1.38 11.17
N ASP A 765 -10.10 -0.88 9.98
CA ASP A 765 -9.89 -1.62 8.73
C ASP A 765 -8.45 -1.49 8.20
N VAL A 766 -7.72 -0.50 8.71
CA VAL A 766 -6.35 -0.22 8.34
C VAL A 766 -5.41 -0.63 9.47
N VAL A 767 -4.46 -1.50 9.17
CA VAL A 767 -3.44 -1.97 10.11
C VAL A 767 -2.06 -1.65 9.57
N MET A 768 -1.28 -0.90 10.35
CA MET A 768 0.07 -0.47 10.02
C MET A 768 1.04 -1.11 11.01
N LEU A 769 2.01 -1.88 10.52
CA LEU A 769 3.00 -2.57 11.34
C LEU A 769 4.39 -2.15 10.90
N LEU A 770 5.16 -1.57 11.82
CA LEU A 770 6.60 -1.31 11.60
C LEU A 770 7.39 -2.60 11.89
N ASP A 771 8.73 -2.52 12.01
CA ASP A 771 9.57 -3.70 12.24
C ASP A 771 9.14 -4.50 13.49
N GLN A 772 8.58 -5.70 13.28
CA GLN A 772 8.09 -6.61 14.33
C GLN A 772 9.13 -7.67 14.75
N SER A 773 10.40 -7.53 14.35
CA SER A 773 11.42 -8.57 14.61
C SER A 773 11.61 -8.88 16.10
N LYS A 774 11.40 -7.90 16.99
CA LYS A 774 11.45 -8.10 18.45
C LYS A 774 10.36 -9.03 18.98
N PHE A 775 9.26 -9.21 18.24
CA PHE A 775 8.12 -10.04 18.65
C PHE A 775 8.05 -11.38 17.91
N ARG A 776 9.11 -11.78 17.19
CA ARG A 776 9.11 -12.98 16.33
C ARG A 776 8.69 -14.25 17.08
N GLU A 777 9.11 -14.42 18.33
CA GLU A 777 8.76 -15.60 19.15
C GLU A 777 7.30 -15.64 19.61
N ARG A 778 6.60 -14.50 19.64
CA ARG A 778 5.20 -14.39 20.09
C ARG A 778 4.27 -13.89 18.99
N PHE A 779 4.73 -13.94 17.74
CA PHE A 779 4.01 -13.33 16.62
C PHE A 779 2.70 -14.06 16.29
N ASP A 780 2.56 -15.33 16.69
CA ASP A 780 1.33 -16.09 16.51
C ASP A 780 0.13 -15.47 17.25
N GLU A 781 0.36 -14.89 18.44
CA GLU A 781 -0.67 -14.17 19.18
C GLU A 781 -1.09 -12.89 18.42
N ILE A 782 -0.11 -12.15 17.88
CA ILE A 782 -0.33 -10.95 17.08
C ILE A 782 -1.12 -11.29 15.81
N LYS A 783 -0.70 -12.36 15.12
CA LYS A 783 -1.35 -12.89 13.92
C LYS A 783 -2.82 -13.20 14.18
N ALA A 784 -3.12 -13.91 15.27
CA ALA A 784 -4.49 -14.28 15.63
C ALA A 784 -5.38 -13.07 15.96
N ILE A 785 -4.84 -12.08 16.67
CA ILE A 785 -5.60 -10.91 17.12
C ILE A 785 -5.90 -9.94 15.98
N LEU A 786 -4.90 -9.72 15.11
CA LEU A 786 -5.04 -8.83 13.97
C LEU A 786 -5.66 -9.53 12.75
N GLY A 787 -5.94 -10.83 12.81
CA GLY A 787 -6.49 -11.60 11.69
C GLY A 787 -5.56 -11.62 10.47
N LEU A 788 -4.24 -11.73 10.69
CA LEU A 788 -3.23 -11.72 9.63
C LEU A 788 -3.10 -13.09 8.97
N THR A 789 -2.89 -13.10 7.67
CA THR A 789 -2.62 -14.31 6.90
C THR A 789 -1.15 -14.73 6.99
N ASP A 790 -0.80 -15.96 6.59
CA ASP A 790 0.60 -16.38 6.47
C ASP A 790 1.38 -15.55 5.46
N VAL A 791 0.71 -15.08 4.40
CA VAL A 791 1.28 -14.17 3.40
C VAL A 791 1.62 -12.83 4.04
N ASP A 792 0.74 -12.28 4.88
CA ASP A 792 1.00 -11.04 5.63
C ASP A 792 2.21 -11.21 6.56
N CYS A 793 2.28 -12.32 7.29
CA CYS A 793 3.40 -12.61 8.20
C CYS A 793 4.73 -12.61 7.45
N LYS A 794 4.81 -13.29 6.31
CA LYS A 794 6.01 -13.31 5.48
C LYS A 794 6.41 -11.91 4.99
N LYS A 795 5.45 -11.08 4.57
CA LYS A 795 5.70 -9.68 4.19
C LYS A 795 6.27 -8.88 5.37
N ILE A 796 5.63 -8.97 6.54
CA ILE A 796 6.03 -8.24 7.76
C ILE A 796 7.47 -8.55 8.16
N PHE A 797 7.90 -9.82 8.07
CA PHE A 797 9.27 -10.19 8.42
C PHE A 797 10.34 -9.78 7.39
N THR A 798 9.95 -9.18 6.26
CA THR A 798 10.90 -8.55 5.32
C THR A 798 11.10 -7.06 5.55
N VAL A 799 10.29 -6.44 6.41
CA VAL A 799 10.36 -5.00 6.73
C VAL A 799 11.77 -4.64 7.21
N ASN A 800 12.43 -3.72 6.50
CA ASN A 800 13.79 -3.24 6.72
C ASN A 800 14.92 -4.27 6.52
N ARG A 801 14.64 -5.41 5.87
CA ARG A 801 15.58 -6.55 5.73
C ARG A 801 16.15 -6.75 4.34
N LEU A 802 15.64 -6.05 3.33
CA LEU A 802 16.21 -6.07 1.99
C LEU A 802 17.45 -5.16 1.91
N ASP A 803 18.32 -5.48 0.95
CA ASP A 803 19.48 -4.65 0.61
C ASP A 803 19.06 -3.54 -0.37
N ASN A 804 18.33 -2.56 0.16
CA ASN A 804 17.76 -1.45 -0.60
C ASN A 804 17.94 -0.10 0.11
N LYS A 805 19.03 0.05 0.88
CA LYS A 805 19.28 1.25 1.69
C LYS A 805 20.37 2.16 1.12
N GLU A 806 21.15 1.65 0.16
CA GLU A 806 22.24 2.39 -0.45
C GLU A 806 21.72 3.64 -1.19
N GLY A 807 22.40 4.77 -0.99
CA GLY A 807 22.05 6.04 -1.64
C GLY A 807 20.74 6.68 -1.16
N ARG A 808 20.15 6.20 -0.06
CA ARG A 808 18.92 6.75 0.52
C ARG A 808 19.22 7.54 1.80
N SER A 809 18.45 8.59 2.01
CA SER A 809 18.30 9.34 3.26
C SER A 809 17.72 8.43 4.37
N PHE A 810 17.21 9.00 5.46
CA PHE A 810 16.48 8.25 6.47
C PHE A 810 15.36 7.43 5.82
N PHE A 811 15.53 6.11 5.84
CA PHE A 811 14.66 5.15 5.19
C PHE A 811 14.25 4.05 6.17
N ARG A 812 12.94 3.87 6.31
CA ARG A 812 12.32 2.74 7.00
C ARG A 812 11.26 2.12 6.12
N GLU A 813 10.88 0.89 6.40
CA GLU A 813 9.72 0.25 5.78
C GLU A 813 8.58 0.10 6.79
N VAL A 814 7.35 0.13 6.28
CA VAL A 814 6.11 -0.11 7.01
C VAL A 814 5.25 -1.11 6.22
N PHE A 815 4.69 -2.09 6.92
CA PHE A 815 3.64 -2.95 6.39
C PHE A 815 2.30 -2.27 6.59
N ILE A 816 1.48 -2.21 5.54
CA ILE A 816 0.13 -1.63 5.58
C ILE A 816 -0.86 -2.63 5.02
N ARG A 817 -1.88 -2.98 5.80
CA ARG A 817 -3.05 -3.76 5.39
C ARG A 817 -4.29 -2.88 5.41
N ARG A 818 -5.07 -2.92 4.33
CA ARG A 818 -6.33 -2.21 4.12
C ARG A 818 -7.37 -3.26 3.73
N GLY A 819 -8.24 -3.60 4.68
CA GLY A 819 -9.17 -4.73 4.50
C GLY A 819 -8.41 -6.05 4.26
N SER A 820 -8.60 -6.63 3.08
CA SER A 820 -7.93 -7.87 2.65
C SER A 820 -6.62 -7.64 1.88
N THR A 821 -6.31 -6.41 1.49
CA THR A 821 -5.13 -6.09 0.67
C THR A 821 -3.99 -5.60 1.55
N SER A 822 -2.77 -6.10 1.32
CA SER A 822 -1.59 -5.71 2.09
C SER A 822 -0.34 -5.48 1.24
N GLY A 823 0.52 -4.55 1.68
CA GLY A 823 1.78 -4.20 1.02
C GLY A 823 2.85 -3.74 2.01
N VAL A 824 4.10 -3.71 1.56
CA VAL A 824 5.22 -3.11 2.29
C VAL A 824 5.71 -1.90 1.51
N TYR A 825 5.83 -0.79 2.20
CA TYR A 825 6.13 0.51 1.62
C TYR A 825 7.31 1.17 2.34
N GLY A 826 8.07 1.97 1.62
CA GLY A 826 9.16 2.77 2.17
C GLY A 826 8.67 4.11 2.71
N VAL A 827 9.05 4.42 3.94
CA VAL A 827 9.02 5.75 4.53
C VAL A 827 10.41 6.34 4.35
N GLU A 828 10.60 7.05 3.25
CA GLU A 828 11.84 7.74 2.89
C GLU A 828 11.56 9.23 2.77
N GLU A 829 12.31 10.05 3.49
CA GLU A 829 12.09 11.50 3.57
C GLU A 829 13.40 12.27 3.36
N PRO A 830 13.37 13.42 2.68
CA PRO A 830 14.53 14.29 2.54
C PRO A 830 14.91 14.93 3.88
N HIS A 831 16.09 15.59 3.94
CA HIS A 831 16.63 16.19 5.16
C HIS A 831 15.66 17.22 5.78
N GLU A 832 14.97 18.02 4.97
CA GLU A 832 14.03 19.04 5.44
C GLU A 832 12.83 18.43 6.17
N CYS A 833 12.28 17.35 5.60
CA CYS A 833 11.22 16.56 6.24
C CYS A 833 11.74 15.88 7.50
N TYR A 834 12.92 15.27 7.43
CA TYR A 834 13.54 14.61 8.59
C TYR A 834 13.71 15.55 9.78
N MET A 835 14.24 16.76 9.54
CA MET A 835 14.45 17.76 10.59
C MET A 835 13.14 18.32 11.16
N THR A 836 12.06 18.28 10.39
CA THR A 836 10.72 18.63 10.88
C THR A 836 10.17 17.56 11.84
N TYR A 837 10.53 16.29 11.64
CA TYR A 837 9.95 15.14 12.37
C TYR A 837 10.85 14.59 13.48
N THR A 838 12.08 15.07 13.59
CA THR A 838 13.04 14.49 14.52
C THR A 838 12.57 14.63 15.97
N THR A 839 12.71 13.52 16.70
CA THR A 839 12.48 13.46 18.15
C THR A 839 13.78 13.54 18.95
N GLU A 840 14.93 13.61 18.26
CA GLU A 840 16.23 13.68 18.90
C GLU A 840 16.48 15.06 19.48
N ARG A 841 16.80 15.11 20.78
CA ARG A 841 16.88 16.37 21.53
C ARG A 841 17.99 17.27 21.01
N ALA A 842 19.17 16.71 20.72
CA ALA A 842 20.30 17.48 20.23
C ALA A 842 19.98 18.15 18.87
N GLU A 843 19.26 17.45 18.00
CA GLU A 843 18.84 17.97 16.69
C GLU A 843 17.81 19.10 16.84
N LYS A 844 16.83 18.94 17.74
CA LYS A 844 15.87 20.00 18.07
C LYS A 844 16.54 21.25 18.65
N GLU A 845 17.48 21.08 19.58
CA GLU A 845 18.22 22.20 20.19
C GLU A 845 19.03 22.96 19.14
N ALA A 846 19.69 22.25 18.22
CA ALA A 846 20.46 22.83 17.13
C ALA A 846 19.56 23.63 16.16
N LEU A 847 18.38 23.10 15.79
CA LEU A 847 17.44 23.82 14.94
C LEU A 847 16.85 25.07 15.64
N LYS A 848 16.55 24.96 16.95
CA LYS A 848 16.09 26.10 17.78
C LYS A 848 17.16 27.21 17.84
N LEU A 849 18.45 26.85 17.89
CA LEU A 849 19.55 27.80 17.82
C LEU A 849 19.56 28.57 16.48
N TYR A 850 19.44 27.86 15.35
CA TYR A 850 19.34 28.49 14.02
C TYR A 850 18.18 29.48 13.96
N LYS A 851 17.01 29.07 14.42
CA LYS A 851 15.83 29.93 14.46
C LYS A 851 16.03 31.17 15.34
N HIS A 852 16.61 31.00 16.52
CA HIS A 852 16.83 32.09 17.48
C HIS A 852 17.85 33.11 16.96
N GLU A 853 18.98 32.65 16.42
CA GLU A 853 20.06 33.53 15.97
C GLU A 853 19.69 34.26 14.66
N LEU A 854 19.04 33.56 13.72
CA LEU A 854 18.63 34.14 12.44
C LEU A 854 17.32 34.94 12.53
N LYS A 855 16.57 34.81 13.64
CA LYS A 855 15.25 35.45 13.84
C LYS A 855 14.29 35.21 12.67
N CYS A 856 14.25 33.97 12.21
CA CYS A 856 13.53 33.55 11.00
C CYS A 856 12.32 32.66 11.34
N ARG A 857 11.51 32.34 10.32
CA ARG A 857 10.42 31.36 10.46
C ARG A 857 10.98 29.93 10.57
N HIS A 858 10.17 28.99 11.05
CA HIS A 858 10.60 27.60 11.23
C HIS A 858 11.10 26.97 9.91
N GLN A 859 10.39 27.20 8.80
CA GLN A 859 10.83 26.79 7.45
C GLN A 859 12.22 27.33 7.10
N GLU A 860 12.44 28.63 7.25
CA GLU A 860 13.72 29.28 6.91
C GLU A 860 14.87 28.75 7.78
N ALA A 861 14.61 28.38 9.04
CA ALA A 861 15.58 27.73 9.90
C ALA A 861 15.96 26.33 9.38
N ILE A 862 14.97 25.53 8.94
CA ILE A 862 15.20 24.21 8.35
C ILE A 862 16.05 24.34 7.08
N GLU A 863 15.68 25.23 6.15
CA GLU A 863 16.42 25.46 4.90
C GLU A 863 17.89 25.78 5.16
N ARG A 864 18.15 26.68 6.13
CA ARG A 864 19.52 27.07 6.51
C ARG A 864 20.28 25.95 7.20
N TYR A 865 19.63 25.21 8.09
CA TYR A 865 20.22 24.07 8.80
C TYR A 865 20.61 22.96 7.81
N CYS A 866 19.68 22.56 6.92
CA CYS A 866 19.91 21.51 5.93
C CYS A 866 21.00 21.89 4.94
N ARG A 867 21.03 23.14 4.46
CA ARG A 867 22.13 23.63 3.61
C ARG A 867 23.48 23.51 4.30
N ASP A 868 23.59 23.99 5.54
CA ASP A 868 24.85 23.91 6.29
C ASP A 868 25.22 22.45 6.59
N TRP A 869 24.23 21.59 6.83
CA TRP A 869 24.44 20.16 7.02
C TRP A 869 25.02 19.52 5.74
N ASP A 870 24.42 19.76 4.58
CA ASP A 870 24.88 19.24 3.30
C ASP A 870 26.29 19.74 2.97
N ALA A 871 26.55 21.04 3.14
CA ALA A 871 27.86 21.66 2.91
C ALA A 871 28.95 21.15 3.88
N SER A 872 28.57 20.61 5.04
CA SER A 872 29.52 20.07 6.03
C SER A 872 30.14 18.73 5.62
N GLY A 873 29.50 17.99 4.71
CA GLY A 873 29.88 16.61 4.36
C GLY A 873 29.66 15.57 5.47
N ILE A 874 29.03 15.94 6.59
CA ILE A 874 28.73 15.02 7.70
C ILE A 874 27.52 14.15 7.35
N GLY A 875 27.71 12.84 7.22
CA GLY A 875 26.62 11.95 6.77
C GLY A 875 25.47 11.69 7.75
N LYS A 876 25.59 12.04 9.04
CA LYS A 876 24.54 11.80 10.06
C LYS A 876 24.09 13.11 10.72
N SER A 877 22.77 13.32 10.79
CA SER A 877 22.17 14.52 11.38
C SER A 877 22.64 14.77 12.81
N LEU A 878 22.53 13.78 13.71
CA LEU A 878 22.96 13.90 15.10
C LEU A 878 24.42 14.38 15.26
N ALA A 879 25.34 13.91 14.41
CA ALA A 879 26.74 14.34 14.48
C ALA A 879 26.90 15.81 14.06
N PHE A 880 26.13 16.27 13.07
CA PHE A 880 26.10 17.67 12.67
C PHE A 880 25.43 18.55 13.74
N ALA A 881 24.33 18.10 14.34
CA ALA A 881 23.64 18.79 15.43
C ALA A 881 24.56 18.99 16.64
N GLN A 882 25.30 17.96 17.04
CA GLN A 882 26.29 18.05 18.11
C GLN A 882 27.34 19.13 17.83
N LYS A 883 27.86 19.18 16.60
CA LYS A 883 28.81 20.21 16.17
C LYS A 883 28.21 21.62 16.24
N VAL A 884 26.96 21.80 15.83
CA VAL A 884 26.24 23.08 15.94
C VAL A 884 26.09 23.49 17.40
N ASN A 885 25.64 22.57 18.26
CA ASN A 885 25.45 22.83 19.69
C ASN A 885 26.77 23.15 20.40
N GLU A 886 27.85 22.46 20.05
CA GLU A 886 29.21 22.74 20.55
C GLU A 886 29.72 24.11 20.12
N ALA A 887 29.44 24.52 18.87
CA ALA A 887 29.79 25.85 18.38
C ALA A 887 28.99 26.95 19.09
N GLY A 888 27.74 26.66 19.46
CA GLY A 888 26.84 27.61 20.11
C GLY A 888 26.38 28.77 19.22
N HIS A 889 26.64 28.70 17.92
CA HIS A 889 26.17 29.64 16.90
C HIS A 889 25.95 28.94 15.54
N VAL A 890 25.25 29.60 14.63
CA VAL A 890 25.01 29.14 13.25
C VAL A 890 26.31 29.03 12.47
N LEU A 891 26.54 27.90 11.80
CA LEU A 891 27.81 27.60 11.13
C LEU A 891 28.01 28.37 9.81
N ASN A 892 26.93 28.78 9.13
CA ASN A 892 26.94 29.58 7.89
C ASN A 892 27.92 29.04 6.83
N LEU A 893 27.87 27.74 6.58
CA LEU A 893 28.76 27.09 5.62
C LEU A 893 28.40 27.48 4.17
N THR A 894 29.42 27.66 3.32
CA THR A 894 29.29 27.94 1.88
C THR A 894 29.66 26.69 1.08
N ASP A 895 29.02 26.47 -0.08
CA ASP A 895 29.20 25.29 -0.96
C ASP A 895 30.63 25.08 -1.53
N ASP A 896 31.56 26.00 -1.28
CA ASP A 896 32.94 26.00 -1.81
C ASP A 896 33.86 24.87 -1.28
N GLY A 897 33.32 23.87 -0.58
CA GLY A 897 34.09 22.75 0.00
C GLY A 897 34.19 21.48 -0.85
N ALA A 898 33.31 21.27 -1.84
CA ALA A 898 33.14 19.97 -2.49
C ALA A 898 34.12 19.63 -3.63
N THR A 899 35.15 20.45 -3.90
CA THR A 899 36.13 20.22 -5.00
C THR A 899 37.60 20.12 -4.58
N ARG A 900 37.89 19.87 -3.31
CA ARG A 900 39.26 19.50 -2.87
C ARG A 900 39.27 18.34 -1.89
N ARG A 901 39.11 17.12 -2.40
CA ARG A 901 39.86 15.93 -1.94
C ARG A 901 39.74 14.79 -2.94
#